data_AF-A0A945Q229-F1
#
_entry.id   AF-A0A945Q229-F1
#
_cell.length_a   1.000
_cell.length_b   1.000
_cell.length_c   1.000
_cell.angle_alpha   90.00
_cell.angle_beta   90.00
_cell.angle_gamma   90.00
#
_symmetry.space_group_name_H-M   'P 1'
#
loop_
_entity.id
_entity.type
_entity.pdbx_description
1 polymer ?
#
loop_
_entity_poly.entity_id
_entity_poly.type
_entity_poly.pdbx_seq_one_letter_code
_entity_poly.pdbx_strand_id
1 'polypeptide(L)'
;MKDNRLLIILSGLTAVTSALIFLVPVVGFIATIVLLSIIPPWGRGRIERFIISSIVIMALIAVIYPRASSIPIDSLTARVTVIGILLGALSLRLIPQLRYVPVTAPTLVEVMLLGLFIGTAGWILGSYFGRSDYEMLSGLYFSGWDNQGHFTTFANTYMQQSSAWTTIDGSEAWNQWYPSLHSTLWVLSERAAGSTNLSRIGLLWPFIIWSAVTFAMCMMFFAWIAGDLARRVSGKKYAKQASALAVFATGMFTLLGSPALFFNAGFINFVLAVSVISTASYISARSMRSAVTYGWFVIPAATVAVINLWTPMVIGLIPAGIVVLIAMWTLKPSRALLWVAGTFILGVVLASQQIRAIIRPGSSAGELSSEIGAVGTGMVPFNIALGIAAPFLAAIVIAMLWKRSWTLAIAIGAPAIMMAVLAVMFIPGTDASDLSRVSSYYVLKSLSAAMLVCVPIVIALAAMIVMRVVQDASKAKQLGVMTVAGGISVCAYGYFGVTPTPMSAGFTFAPGIEAANARMAGIEDPLVGEAIIRGVISAEPNPDFTPFLFDGSGTLPNLWVSSLAGVTSVDMHNFYTNLPPFPYDEKTLAYVEFALRIDQNLKINVLSFRGVSGDLVIPWARSQDPTRVISTRVPMSTNAMCEECSL
;
A
#
# COMPACT_ATOMS: atom_id res chain seq x y z
N MET A 1 15.90 -40.21 -17.01
CA MET A 1 14.57 -40.39 -17.68
C MET A 1 13.37 -40.04 -16.79
N LYS A 2 13.53 -39.78 -15.49
CA LYS A 2 12.47 -39.20 -14.63
C LYS A 2 12.42 -37.66 -14.68
N ASP A 3 13.41 -37.05 -15.35
CA ASP A 3 13.88 -35.69 -15.07
C ASP A 3 13.32 -34.61 -16.02
N ASN A 4 12.91 -34.98 -17.24
CA ASN A 4 12.17 -34.10 -18.16
C ASN A 4 10.69 -33.98 -17.81
N ARG A 5 10.15 -34.91 -16.99
CA ARG A 5 8.72 -34.94 -16.65
C ARG A 5 8.26 -33.69 -15.91
N LEU A 6 9.06 -33.19 -14.95
CA LEU A 6 8.70 -31.98 -14.22
C LEU A 6 8.63 -30.76 -15.15
N LEU A 7 9.62 -30.59 -16.03
CA LEU A 7 9.63 -29.47 -16.97
C LEU A 7 8.44 -29.56 -17.94
N ILE A 8 8.14 -30.76 -18.46
CA ILE A 8 6.96 -31.00 -19.31
C ILE A 8 5.66 -30.66 -18.57
N ILE A 9 5.50 -31.06 -17.30
CA ILE A 9 4.32 -30.75 -16.49
C ILE A 9 4.20 -29.24 -16.28
N LEU A 10 5.29 -28.57 -15.90
CA LEU A 10 5.27 -27.11 -15.68
C LEU A 10 4.99 -26.35 -16.99
N SER A 11 5.55 -26.79 -18.12
CA SER A 11 5.25 -26.24 -19.44
C SER A 11 3.79 -26.44 -19.82
N GLY A 12 3.23 -27.63 -19.59
CA GLY A 12 1.81 -27.92 -19.83
C GLY A 12 0.89 -27.06 -18.98
N LEU A 13 1.17 -26.94 -17.67
CA LEU A 13 0.42 -26.06 -16.76
C LEU A 13 0.51 -24.59 -17.18
N THR A 14 1.69 -24.15 -17.63
CA THR A 14 1.90 -22.79 -18.15
C THR A 14 1.08 -22.56 -19.40
N ALA A 15 1.08 -23.49 -20.35
CA ALA A 15 0.29 -23.38 -21.58
C ALA A 15 -1.22 -23.34 -21.29
N VAL A 16 -1.72 -24.22 -20.42
CA VAL A 16 -3.13 -24.23 -20.00
C VAL A 16 -3.48 -22.91 -19.30
N THR A 17 -2.63 -22.42 -18.40
CA THR A 17 -2.87 -21.15 -17.70
C THR A 17 -2.89 -19.97 -18.65
N SER A 18 -1.95 -19.91 -19.60
CA SER A 18 -1.93 -18.88 -20.65
C SER A 18 -3.19 -18.90 -21.50
N ALA A 19 -3.70 -20.08 -21.85
CA ALA A 19 -4.99 -20.20 -22.55
C ALA A 19 -6.16 -19.72 -21.66
N LEU A 20 -6.18 -20.12 -20.39
CA LEU A 20 -7.22 -19.72 -19.43
C LEU A 20 -7.26 -18.20 -19.22
N ILE A 21 -6.12 -17.49 -19.28
CA ILE A 21 -6.10 -16.01 -19.19
C ILE A 21 -6.95 -15.36 -20.29
N PHE A 22 -7.09 -15.98 -21.45
CA PHE A 22 -7.95 -15.48 -22.53
C PHE A 22 -9.37 -16.06 -22.48
N LEU A 23 -9.51 -17.34 -22.13
CA LEU A 23 -10.80 -18.05 -22.16
C LEU A 23 -11.67 -17.77 -20.93
N VAL A 24 -11.07 -17.78 -19.74
CA VAL A 24 -11.73 -17.53 -18.46
C VAL A 24 -10.80 -16.65 -17.62
N PRO A 25 -10.71 -15.34 -17.93
CA PRO A 25 -9.62 -14.48 -17.48
C PRO A 25 -9.36 -14.48 -15.97
N VAL A 26 -10.42 -14.44 -15.15
CA VAL A 26 -10.32 -14.54 -13.68
C VAL A 26 -9.62 -15.83 -13.24
N VAL A 27 -10.02 -16.98 -13.80
CA VAL A 27 -9.43 -18.28 -13.46
C VAL A 27 -7.98 -18.35 -13.95
N GLY A 28 -7.70 -17.86 -15.15
CA GLY A 28 -6.34 -17.79 -15.68
C GLY A 28 -5.41 -16.89 -14.85
N PHE A 29 -5.91 -15.74 -14.40
CA PHE A 29 -5.17 -14.82 -13.53
C PHE A 29 -4.86 -15.48 -12.18
N ILE A 30 -5.86 -16.05 -11.50
CA ILE A 30 -5.67 -16.78 -10.23
C ILE A 30 -4.68 -17.94 -10.41
N ALA A 31 -4.82 -18.74 -11.47
CA ALA A 31 -3.90 -19.82 -11.78
C ALA A 31 -2.47 -19.31 -11.99
N THR A 32 -2.29 -18.14 -12.61
CA THR A 32 -0.97 -17.51 -12.77
C THR A 32 -0.35 -17.15 -11.43
N ILE A 33 -1.11 -16.50 -10.54
CA ILE A 33 -0.64 -16.17 -9.18
C ILE A 33 -0.21 -17.43 -8.43
N VAL A 34 -0.99 -18.51 -8.53
CA VAL A 34 -0.63 -19.81 -7.94
C VAL A 34 0.65 -20.37 -8.57
N LEU A 35 0.78 -20.34 -9.89
CA LEU A 35 1.98 -20.84 -10.58
C LEU A 35 3.24 -20.02 -10.27
N LEU A 36 3.13 -18.74 -9.94
CA LEU A 36 4.26 -17.93 -9.48
C LEU A 36 4.81 -18.36 -8.11
N SER A 37 4.07 -19.16 -7.35
CA SER A 37 4.54 -19.84 -6.14
C SER A 37 5.18 -21.21 -6.42
N ILE A 38 5.16 -21.69 -7.67
CA ILE A 38 5.56 -23.05 -8.08
C ILE A 38 6.66 -23.05 -9.14
N ILE A 39 6.51 -22.27 -10.21
CA ILE A 39 7.40 -22.27 -11.38
C ILE A 39 8.76 -21.64 -11.08
N PRO A 40 8.86 -20.40 -10.57
CA PRO A 40 10.12 -19.65 -10.59
C PRO A 40 11.22 -20.32 -9.74
N PRO A 41 12.43 -20.60 -10.25
CA PRO A 41 13.38 -21.55 -9.64
C PRO A 41 14.16 -21.02 -8.41
N TRP A 42 13.51 -20.26 -7.54
CA TRP A 42 14.06 -19.72 -6.30
C TRP A 42 13.24 -20.11 -5.07
N GLY A 43 13.73 -19.75 -3.89
CA GLY A 43 13.04 -20.01 -2.63
C GLY A 43 13.11 -21.46 -2.17
N ARG A 44 12.99 -21.67 -0.86
CA ARG A 44 13.02 -23.00 -0.22
C ARG A 44 11.65 -23.68 -0.09
N GLY A 45 10.58 -22.91 -0.23
CA GLY A 45 9.19 -23.34 -0.12
C GLY A 45 8.30 -22.45 -0.99
N ARG A 46 7.00 -22.72 -1.05
CA ARG A 46 6.07 -22.05 -1.97
C ARG A 46 5.87 -20.58 -1.60
N ILE A 47 5.75 -20.28 -0.30
CA ILE A 47 5.57 -18.90 0.15
C ILE A 47 6.84 -18.07 -0.04
N GLU A 48 8.02 -18.61 0.29
CA GLU A 48 9.29 -17.91 0.02
C GLU A 48 9.48 -17.67 -1.48
N ARG A 49 9.08 -18.64 -2.31
CA ARG A 49 9.12 -18.51 -3.76
C ARG A 49 8.17 -17.41 -4.24
N PHE A 50 6.94 -17.39 -3.74
CA PHE A 50 5.96 -16.35 -4.02
C PHE A 50 6.46 -14.95 -3.63
N ILE A 51 7.03 -14.77 -2.44
CA ILE A 51 7.58 -13.49 -1.98
C ILE A 51 8.67 -12.97 -2.92
N ILE A 52 9.64 -13.83 -3.27
CA ILE A 52 10.71 -13.45 -4.21
C ILE A 52 10.12 -13.09 -5.58
N SER A 53 9.14 -13.87 -6.06
CA SER A 53 8.44 -13.59 -7.31
C SER A 53 7.73 -12.23 -7.27
N SER A 54 7.02 -11.90 -6.19
CA SER A 54 6.34 -10.62 -6.03
C SER A 54 7.34 -9.45 -6.11
N ILE A 55 8.48 -9.54 -5.41
CA ILE A 55 9.52 -8.50 -5.45
C ILE A 55 10.08 -8.33 -6.87
N VAL A 56 10.39 -9.44 -7.55
CA VAL A 56 10.90 -9.41 -8.93
C VAL A 56 9.85 -8.85 -9.90
N ILE A 57 8.60 -9.25 -9.77
CA ILE A 57 7.50 -8.75 -10.62
C ILE A 57 7.29 -7.27 -10.42
N MET A 58 7.27 -6.78 -9.17
CA MET A 58 7.16 -5.35 -8.88
C MET A 58 8.31 -4.56 -9.55
N ALA A 59 9.54 -5.07 -9.48
CA ALA A 59 10.68 -4.45 -10.15
C ALA A 59 10.52 -4.46 -11.68
N LEU A 60 10.09 -5.58 -12.26
CA LEU A 60 9.87 -5.70 -13.70
C LEU A 60 8.78 -4.74 -14.18
N ILE A 61 7.65 -4.67 -13.46
CA ILE A 61 6.56 -3.74 -13.79
C ILE A 61 7.02 -2.29 -13.66
N ALA A 62 7.79 -1.95 -12.63
CA ALA A 62 8.35 -0.60 -12.51
C ALA A 62 9.31 -0.22 -13.65
N VAL A 63 10.00 -1.20 -14.26
CA VAL A 63 10.89 -0.97 -15.41
C VAL A 63 10.14 -0.95 -16.74
N ILE A 64 9.14 -1.83 -16.92
CA ILE A 64 8.35 -1.92 -18.16
C ILE A 64 7.34 -0.79 -18.24
N TYR A 65 6.71 -0.44 -17.13
CA TYR A 65 5.73 0.63 -17.02
C TYR A 65 6.26 1.68 -16.06
N PRO A 66 7.34 2.40 -16.44
CA PRO A 66 7.88 3.45 -15.59
C PRO A 66 6.83 4.55 -15.41
N ARG A 67 7.12 5.46 -14.47
CA ARG A 67 6.30 6.64 -14.24
C ARG A 67 6.17 7.44 -15.56
N ALA A 68 4.96 7.94 -15.83
CA ALA A 68 4.65 8.69 -17.06
C ALA A 68 4.97 7.92 -18.36
N SER A 69 4.78 6.59 -18.37
CA SER A 69 4.99 5.76 -19.54
C SER A 69 3.77 5.79 -20.46
N SER A 70 4.01 6.01 -21.75
CA SER A 70 3.00 5.86 -22.81
C SER A 70 2.77 4.41 -23.22
N ILE A 71 3.38 3.42 -22.55
CA ILE A 71 3.14 2.01 -22.85
C ILE A 71 1.69 1.66 -22.48
N PRO A 72 0.90 1.11 -23.41
CA PRO A 72 -0.51 0.81 -23.16
C PRO A 72 -0.73 -0.17 -22.00
N ILE A 73 -1.79 0.06 -21.24
CA ILE A 73 -2.25 -0.78 -20.12
C ILE A 73 -3.70 -1.21 -20.39
N ASP A 74 -3.93 -1.74 -21.61
CA ASP A 74 -5.19 -2.34 -22.02
C ASP A 74 -5.26 -3.84 -21.66
N SER A 75 -6.41 -4.47 -21.93
CA SER A 75 -6.63 -5.89 -21.62
C SER A 75 -5.68 -6.84 -22.35
N LEU A 76 -5.29 -6.54 -23.59
CA LEU A 76 -4.37 -7.39 -24.35
C LEU A 76 -2.97 -7.30 -23.72
N THR A 77 -2.50 -6.09 -23.52
CA THR A 77 -1.16 -5.80 -22.99
C THR A 77 -1.01 -6.32 -21.56
N ALA A 78 -2.04 -6.18 -20.73
CA ALA A 78 -2.07 -6.76 -19.39
C ALA A 78 -1.96 -8.30 -19.41
N ARG A 79 -2.75 -8.98 -20.23
CA ARG A 79 -2.72 -10.45 -20.35
C ARG A 79 -1.39 -10.95 -20.90
N VAL A 80 -0.87 -10.30 -21.94
CA VAL A 80 0.44 -10.62 -22.53
C VAL A 80 1.57 -10.38 -21.52
N THR A 81 1.49 -9.33 -20.70
CA THR A 81 2.47 -9.06 -19.63
C THR A 81 2.46 -10.18 -18.59
N VAL A 82 1.29 -10.59 -18.10
CA VAL A 82 1.16 -11.69 -17.13
C VAL A 82 1.69 -13.01 -17.70
N ILE A 83 1.38 -13.32 -18.97
CA ILE A 83 1.92 -14.49 -19.67
C ILE A 83 3.44 -14.39 -19.83
N GLY A 84 3.95 -13.23 -20.23
CA GLY A 84 5.38 -12.97 -20.40
C GLY A 84 6.16 -13.19 -19.11
N ILE A 85 5.63 -12.73 -17.97
CA ILE A 85 6.19 -12.98 -16.64
C ILE A 85 6.24 -14.49 -16.35
N LEU A 86 5.13 -15.20 -16.61
CA LEU A 86 5.03 -16.64 -16.36
C LEU A 86 6.00 -17.45 -17.24
N LEU A 87 6.10 -17.11 -18.53
CA LEU A 87 7.04 -17.71 -19.48
C LEU A 87 8.49 -17.37 -19.15
N GLY A 88 8.76 -16.15 -18.67
CA GLY A 88 10.08 -15.76 -18.17
C GLY A 88 10.50 -16.60 -16.98
N ALA A 89 9.60 -16.78 -16.00
CA ALA A 89 9.83 -17.67 -14.86
C ALA A 89 10.08 -19.13 -15.26
N LEU A 90 9.34 -19.64 -16.25
CA LEU A 90 9.56 -20.97 -16.79
C LEU A 90 10.92 -21.08 -17.51
N SER A 91 11.27 -20.07 -18.29
CA SER A 91 12.54 -19.99 -19.04
C SER A 91 13.76 -20.04 -18.12
N LEU A 92 13.68 -19.49 -16.90
CA LEU A 92 14.75 -19.63 -15.92
C LEU A 92 15.07 -21.09 -15.56
N ARG A 93 14.12 -22.02 -15.71
CA ARG A 93 14.37 -23.47 -15.52
C ARG A 93 15.10 -24.11 -16.70
N LEU A 94 15.29 -23.41 -17.82
CA LEU A 94 16.11 -23.91 -18.92
C LEU A 94 17.61 -23.86 -18.56
N ILE A 95 17.99 -22.94 -17.67
CA ILE A 95 19.34 -22.83 -17.10
C ILE A 95 19.68 -24.15 -16.36
N PRO A 96 20.75 -24.88 -16.73
CA PRO A 96 21.03 -26.21 -16.20
C PRO A 96 21.08 -26.28 -14.66
N GLN A 97 21.60 -25.23 -14.02
CA GLN A 97 21.72 -25.14 -12.55
C GLN A 97 20.37 -24.92 -11.83
N LEU A 98 19.36 -24.41 -12.53
CA LEU A 98 18.05 -24.04 -11.98
C LEU A 98 16.93 -25.00 -12.41
N ARG A 99 17.20 -25.85 -13.40
CA ARG A 99 16.23 -26.78 -13.99
C ARG A 99 15.52 -27.66 -12.97
N TYR A 100 16.28 -28.18 -12.02
CA TYR A 100 15.81 -29.21 -11.09
C TYR A 100 15.57 -28.71 -9.67
N VAL A 101 15.33 -27.41 -9.49
CA VAL A 101 14.94 -26.90 -8.17
C VAL A 101 13.56 -27.51 -7.80
N PRO A 102 13.49 -28.31 -6.72
CA PRO A 102 12.31 -29.11 -6.40
C PRO A 102 11.16 -28.23 -5.90
N VAL A 103 9.94 -28.68 -6.15
CA VAL A 103 8.72 -28.11 -5.56
C VAL A 103 8.38 -28.93 -4.32
N THR A 104 8.42 -28.30 -3.14
CA THR A 104 8.11 -28.98 -1.88
C THR A 104 6.60 -29.12 -1.67
N ALA A 105 6.21 -30.14 -0.90
CA ALA A 105 4.84 -30.26 -0.42
C ALA A 105 4.48 -29.09 0.51
N PRO A 106 3.21 -28.64 0.55
CA PRO A 106 2.77 -27.60 1.47
C PRO A 106 3.01 -28.01 2.92
N THR A 107 3.58 -27.11 3.70
CA THR A 107 3.75 -27.27 5.15
C THR A 107 2.55 -26.69 5.90
N LEU A 108 2.34 -27.12 7.15
CA LEU A 108 1.30 -26.54 8.03
C LEU A 108 1.40 -25.02 8.12
N VAL A 109 2.62 -24.48 8.23
CA VAL A 109 2.86 -23.03 8.30
C VAL A 109 2.43 -22.33 7.01
N GLU A 110 2.70 -22.92 5.84
CA GLU A 110 2.24 -22.35 4.57
C GLU A 110 0.71 -22.37 4.46
N VAL A 111 0.04 -23.40 4.99
CA VAL A 111 -1.43 -23.43 5.07
C VAL A 111 -1.96 -22.36 6.02
N MET A 112 -1.33 -22.16 7.18
CA MET A 112 -1.70 -21.09 8.12
C MET A 112 -1.52 -19.70 7.50
N LEU A 113 -0.44 -19.48 6.74
CA LEU A 113 -0.18 -18.23 6.05
C LEU A 113 -1.23 -17.95 4.95
N LEU A 114 -1.60 -18.98 4.19
CA LEU A 114 -2.68 -18.88 3.20
C LEU A 114 -4.03 -18.60 3.87
N GLY A 115 -4.32 -19.26 5.01
CA GLY A 115 -5.50 -18.99 5.82
C GLY A 115 -5.53 -17.56 6.36
N LEU A 116 -4.39 -17.01 6.80
CA LEU A 116 -4.27 -15.62 7.22
C LEU A 116 -4.54 -14.65 6.05
N PHE A 117 -4.00 -14.93 4.87
CA PHE A 117 -4.25 -14.14 3.67
C PHE A 117 -5.75 -14.12 3.31
N ILE A 118 -6.38 -15.29 3.20
CA ILE A 118 -7.81 -15.40 2.88
C ILE A 118 -8.66 -14.75 3.97
N GLY A 119 -8.36 -15.03 5.24
CA GLY A 119 -9.10 -14.48 6.38
C GLY A 119 -9.02 -12.96 6.45
N THR A 120 -7.84 -12.37 6.25
CA THR A 120 -7.65 -10.91 6.27
C THR A 120 -8.34 -10.23 5.08
N ALA A 121 -8.13 -10.76 3.86
CA ALA A 121 -8.79 -10.21 2.67
C ALA A 121 -10.31 -10.36 2.77
N GLY A 122 -10.81 -11.53 3.17
CA GLY A 122 -12.23 -11.81 3.33
C GLY A 122 -12.90 -10.96 4.42
N TRP A 123 -12.22 -10.71 5.54
CA TRP A 123 -12.71 -9.83 6.60
C TRP A 123 -12.94 -8.40 6.11
N ILE A 124 -12.01 -7.86 5.33
CA ILE A 124 -12.10 -6.51 4.78
C ILE A 124 -13.19 -6.45 3.69
N LEU A 125 -13.12 -7.39 2.72
CA LEU A 125 -14.07 -7.45 1.61
C LEU A 125 -15.51 -7.69 2.07
N GLY A 126 -15.68 -8.46 3.14
CA GLY A 126 -16.98 -8.77 3.72
C GLY A 126 -17.76 -7.52 4.17
N SER A 127 -17.07 -6.42 4.54
CA SER A 127 -17.73 -5.15 4.89
C SER A 127 -18.46 -4.51 3.70
N TYR A 128 -17.95 -4.72 2.48
CA TYR A 128 -18.41 -4.04 1.26
C TYR A 128 -19.23 -4.94 0.33
N PHE A 129 -19.26 -6.25 0.58
CA PHE A 129 -19.97 -7.19 -0.28
C PHE A 129 -21.48 -6.89 -0.29
N GLY A 130 -22.05 -6.70 -1.49
CA GLY A 130 -23.47 -6.39 -1.67
C GLY A 130 -23.86 -4.94 -1.36
N ARG A 131 -22.90 -4.05 -1.08
CA ARG A 131 -23.12 -2.61 -0.86
C ARG A 131 -23.26 -1.86 -2.18
N SER A 132 -24.01 -0.77 -2.17
CA SER A 132 -24.13 0.20 -3.27
C SER A 132 -22.89 1.08 -3.40
N ASP A 133 -22.74 1.77 -4.54
CA ASP A 133 -21.59 2.67 -4.76
C ASP A 133 -21.55 3.81 -3.74
N TYR A 134 -22.71 4.30 -3.28
CA TYR A 134 -22.81 5.33 -2.23
C TYR A 134 -22.22 4.84 -0.90
N GLU A 135 -22.61 3.63 -0.48
CA GLU A 135 -22.10 2.98 0.74
C GLU A 135 -20.60 2.66 0.61
N MET A 136 -20.14 2.19 -0.56
CA MET A 136 -18.72 1.91 -0.80
C MET A 136 -17.87 3.17 -0.68
N LEU A 137 -18.28 4.26 -1.35
CA LEU A 137 -17.58 5.53 -1.31
C LEU A 137 -17.58 6.12 0.10
N SER A 138 -18.71 6.07 0.81
CA SER A 138 -18.79 6.57 2.18
C SER A 138 -17.87 5.79 3.12
N GLY A 139 -17.83 4.46 2.99
CA GLY A 139 -16.87 3.62 3.71
C GLY A 139 -15.42 3.99 3.43
N LEU A 140 -15.05 4.27 2.18
CA LEU A 140 -13.70 4.73 1.81
C LEU A 140 -13.39 6.14 2.33
N TYR A 141 -14.36 7.04 2.29
CA TYR A 141 -14.25 8.41 2.79
C TYR A 141 -13.95 8.44 4.29
N PHE A 142 -14.77 7.74 5.09
CA PHE A 142 -14.63 7.75 6.55
C PHE A 142 -13.50 6.87 7.07
N SER A 143 -13.08 5.86 6.29
CA SER A 143 -11.95 5.03 6.70
C SER A 143 -10.61 5.75 6.54
N GLY A 144 -10.46 6.71 5.62
CA GLY A 144 -9.17 7.37 5.44
C GLY A 144 -9.11 8.42 4.34
N TRP A 145 -8.41 9.52 4.62
CA TRP A 145 -8.22 10.60 3.66
C TRP A 145 -7.31 10.20 2.46
N ASP A 146 -6.34 9.31 2.66
CA ASP A 146 -5.39 8.90 1.60
C ASP A 146 -6.06 7.96 0.56
N ASN A 147 -7.23 7.40 0.87
CA ASN A 147 -8.02 6.60 -0.07
C ASN A 147 -8.34 7.39 -1.34
N GLN A 148 -8.65 8.68 -1.22
CA GLN A 148 -8.94 9.54 -2.37
C GLN A 148 -7.70 9.71 -3.26
N GLY A 149 -6.53 9.97 -2.68
CA GLY A 149 -5.27 10.12 -3.41
C GLY A 149 -4.91 8.85 -4.18
N HIS A 150 -5.01 7.71 -3.52
CA HIS A 150 -4.74 6.39 -4.09
C HIS A 150 -5.76 5.93 -5.14
N PHE A 151 -7.04 6.24 -4.91
CA PHE A 151 -8.08 5.96 -5.89
C PHE A 151 -7.87 6.78 -7.16
N THR A 152 -7.46 8.05 -7.03
CA THR A 152 -7.20 8.94 -8.16
C THR A 152 -6.14 8.35 -9.11
N THR A 153 -5.00 7.90 -8.58
CA THR A 153 -3.92 7.33 -9.40
C THR A 153 -4.33 6.00 -10.05
N PHE A 154 -5.10 5.18 -9.35
CA PHE A 154 -5.68 3.94 -9.89
C PHE A 154 -6.67 4.21 -11.02
N ALA A 155 -7.65 5.09 -10.78
CA ALA A 155 -8.67 5.46 -11.74
C ALA A 155 -8.04 6.12 -12.98
N ASN A 156 -7.13 7.07 -12.83
CA ASN A 156 -6.46 7.71 -13.96
C ASN A 156 -5.69 6.70 -14.81
N THR A 157 -4.95 5.79 -14.17
CA THR A 157 -4.20 4.74 -14.88
C THR A 157 -5.14 3.81 -15.64
N TYR A 158 -6.29 3.46 -15.06
CA TYR A 158 -7.28 2.58 -15.69
C TYR A 158 -7.97 3.26 -16.87
N MET A 159 -8.42 4.51 -16.68
CA MET A 159 -9.18 5.27 -17.67
C MET A 159 -8.33 5.63 -18.88
N GLN A 160 -7.08 6.05 -18.66
CA GLN A 160 -6.17 6.42 -19.75
C GLN A 160 -5.38 5.25 -20.34
N GLN A 161 -5.44 4.07 -19.70
CA GLN A 161 -4.67 2.88 -20.11
C GLN A 161 -3.17 3.20 -20.20
N SER A 162 -2.66 4.03 -19.28
CA SER A 162 -1.29 4.53 -19.28
C SER A 162 -0.92 5.00 -17.87
N SER A 163 0.36 4.95 -17.52
CA SER A 163 0.87 5.60 -16.31
C SER A 163 1.22 7.09 -16.51
N ALA A 164 1.02 7.61 -17.71
CA ALA A 164 0.94 9.04 -18.00
C ALA A 164 -0.52 9.48 -17.99
N TRP A 165 -0.84 10.53 -17.24
CA TRP A 165 -2.19 11.06 -17.15
C TRP A 165 -2.25 12.47 -17.72
N THR A 166 -3.16 12.70 -18.66
CA THR A 166 -3.47 14.02 -19.19
C THR A 166 -4.74 14.58 -18.55
N THR A 167 -4.70 15.83 -18.12
CA THR A 167 -5.90 16.57 -17.69
C THR A 167 -6.72 17.00 -18.91
N ILE A 168 -7.96 17.45 -18.69
CA ILE A 168 -8.86 17.88 -19.77
C ILE A 168 -8.31 19.13 -20.49
N ASP A 169 -7.67 20.03 -19.74
CA ASP A 169 -7.04 21.25 -20.23
C ASP A 169 -5.59 21.06 -20.72
N GLY A 170 -5.05 19.84 -20.64
CA GLY A 170 -3.67 19.51 -21.01
C GLY A 170 -2.59 20.02 -20.04
N SER A 171 -2.99 20.58 -18.89
CA SER A 171 -2.10 20.98 -17.80
C SER A 171 -1.52 19.79 -17.01
N GLU A 172 -0.69 20.07 -16.01
CA GLU A 172 -0.09 19.03 -15.18
C GLU A 172 -1.14 18.37 -14.29
N ALA A 173 -1.22 17.04 -14.34
CA ALA A 173 -2.11 16.28 -13.46
C ALA A 173 -1.63 16.36 -12.00
N TRP A 174 -2.57 16.62 -11.09
CA TRP A 174 -2.33 16.52 -9.65
C TRP A 174 -1.98 15.06 -9.28
N ASN A 175 -1.01 14.89 -8.39
CA ASN A 175 -0.43 13.61 -8.02
C ASN A 175 0.26 12.83 -9.17
N GLN A 176 0.56 13.45 -10.32
CA GLN A 176 1.45 12.85 -11.33
C GLN A 176 2.83 12.47 -10.74
N TRP A 177 3.18 13.08 -9.59
CA TRP A 177 4.36 12.81 -8.78
C TRP A 177 4.23 11.76 -7.69
N TYR A 178 3.02 11.25 -7.48
CA TYR A 178 2.76 10.20 -6.52
C TYR A 178 3.25 8.84 -7.06
N PRO A 179 3.99 8.03 -6.29
CA PRO A 179 4.52 6.76 -6.78
C PRO A 179 3.41 5.78 -7.20
N SER A 180 3.34 5.45 -8.50
CA SER A 180 2.20 4.76 -9.10
C SER A 180 2.33 3.23 -9.16
N LEU A 181 3.44 2.63 -8.70
CA LEU A 181 3.70 1.20 -8.95
C LEU A 181 2.55 0.30 -8.46
N HIS A 182 2.02 0.55 -7.27
CA HIS A 182 0.89 -0.20 -6.73
C HIS A 182 -0.37 -0.04 -7.60
N SER A 183 -0.72 1.19 -8.01
CA SER A 183 -1.85 1.45 -8.92
C SER A 183 -1.66 0.79 -10.29
N THR A 184 -0.46 0.86 -10.87
CA THR A 184 -0.13 0.20 -12.14
C THR A 184 -0.29 -1.32 -12.03
N LEU A 185 0.17 -1.93 -10.93
CA LEU A 185 -0.04 -3.35 -10.65
C LEU A 185 -1.52 -3.69 -10.53
N TRP A 186 -2.31 -2.85 -9.87
CA TRP A 186 -3.75 -3.05 -9.73
C TRP A 186 -4.47 -2.96 -11.08
N VAL A 187 -4.16 -1.95 -11.92
CA VAL A 187 -4.77 -1.84 -13.25
C VAL A 187 -4.39 -3.01 -14.15
N LEU A 188 -3.11 -3.40 -14.18
CA LEU A 188 -2.67 -4.58 -14.92
C LEU A 188 -3.39 -5.84 -14.46
N SER A 189 -3.56 -6.00 -13.14
CA SER A 189 -4.25 -7.16 -12.57
C SER A 189 -5.75 -7.16 -12.89
N GLU A 190 -6.41 -6.01 -12.79
CA GLU A 190 -7.83 -5.82 -13.11
C GLU A 190 -8.13 -6.11 -14.59
N ARG A 191 -7.29 -5.57 -15.49
CA ARG A 191 -7.40 -5.80 -16.94
C ARG A 191 -7.08 -7.24 -17.31
N ALA A 192 -6.09 -7.86 -16.66
CA ALA A 192 -5.77 -9.28 -16.86
C ALA A 192 -6.90 -10.20 -16.35
N ALA A 193 -7.55 -9.84 -15.24
CA ALA A 193 -8.69 -10.57 -14.68
C ALA A 193 -9.98 -10.42 -15.52
N GLY A 194 -10.01 -9.49 -16.48
CA GLY A 194 -11.02 -9.44 -17.54
C GLY A 194 -11.94 -8.24 -17.51
N SER A 195 -11.78 -7.31 -16.57
CA SER A 195 -12.63 -6.13 -16.49
C SER A 195 -12.33 -5.10 -17.58
N THR A 196 -13.38 -4.61 -18.24
CA THR A 196 -13.29 -3.63 -19.32
C THR A 196 -14.40 -2.59 -19.18
N ASN A 197 -14.10 -1.36 -19.61
CA ASN A 197 -15.09 -0.26 -19.74
C ASN A 197 -15.81 0.09 -18.43
N LEU A 198 -15.16 -0.10 -17.28
CA LEU A 198 -15.67 0.42 -16.01
C LEU A 198 -15.58 1.95 -16.00
N SER A 199 -16.66 2.60 -15.55
CA SER A 199 -16.62 4.02 -15.21
C SER A 199 -15.75 4.25 -13.96
N ARG A 200 -15.40 5.50 -13.68
CA ARG A 200 -14.69 5.84 -12.43
C ARG A 200 -15.47 5.38 -11.19
N ILE A 201 -16.79 5.59 -11.15
CA ILE A 201 -17.64 5.08 -10.07
C ILE A 201 -17.57 3.54 -10.01
N GLY A 202 -17.65 2.85 -11.16
CA GLY A 202 -17.51 1.40 -11.24
C GLY A 202 -16.14 0.84 -10.80
N LEU A 203 -15.12 1.69 -10.62
CA LEU A 203 -13.80 1.31 -10.11
C LEU A 203 -13.71 1.28 -8.58
N LEU A 204 -14.72 1.74 -7.84
CA LEU A 204 -14.71 1.71 -6.37
C LEU A 204 -14.55 0.29 -5.83
N TRP A 205 -15.30 -0.67 -6.39
CA TRP A 205 -15.21 -2.07 -5.98
C TRP A 205 -13.85 -2.72 -6.32
N PRO A 206 -13.33 -2.63 -7.57
CA PRO A 206 -11.96 -3.03 -7.87
C PRO A 206 -10.91 -2.41 -6.95
N PHE A 207 -11.01 -1.11 -6.66
CA PHE A 207 -10.09 -0.43 -5.75
C PHE A 207 -10.07 -1.06 -4.35
N ILE A 208 -11.26 -1.37 -3.80
CA ILE A 208 -11.40 -2.07 -2.51
C ILE A 208 -10.76 -3.46 -2.58
N ILE A 209 -10.99 -4.23 -3.66
CA ILE A 209 -10.39 -5.56 -3.85
C ILE A 209 -8.88 -5.50 -3.83
N TRP A 210 -8.29 -4.67 -4.69
CA TRP A 210 -6.85 -4.64 -4.83
C TRP A 210 -6.16 -4.09 -3.58
N SER A 211 -6.77 -3.14 -2.90
CA SER A 211 -6.31 -2.64 -1.61
C SER A 211 -6.33 -3.73 -0.54
N ALA A 212 -7.44 -4.48 -0.41
CA ALA A 212 -7.61 -5.55 0.57
C ALA A 212 -6.64 -6.71 0.32
N VAL A 213 -6.51 -7.15 -0.94
CA VAL A 213 -5.60 -8.24 -1.35
C VAL A 213 -4.15 -7.84 -1.12
N THR A 214 -3.76 -6.61 -1.48
CA THR A 214 -2.39 -6.12 -1.28
C THR A 214 -2.07 -6.04 0.21
N PHE A 215 -2.98 -5.50 1.03
CA PHE A 215 -2.82 -5.43 2.48
C PHE A 215 -2.66 -6.83 3.10
N ALA A 216 -3.57 -7.76 2.79
CA ALA A 216 -3.53 -9.13 3.28
C ALA A 216 -2.23 -9.85 2.89
N MET A 217 -1.73 -9.63 1.66
CA MET A 217 -0.45 -10.16 1.19
C MET A 217 0.73 -9.62 2.03
N CYS A 218 0.76 -8.32 2.31
CA CYS A 218 1.80 -7.72 3.14
C CYS A 218 1.81 -8.33 4.56
N MET A 219 0.63 -8.54 5.14
CA MET A 219 0.49 -9.15 6.46
C MET A 219 0.93 -10.61 6.48
N MET A 220 0.59 -11.38 5.43
CA MET A 220 1.11 -12.73 5.23
C MET A 220 2.65 -12.73 5.16
N PHE A 221 3.26 -11.73 4.51
CA PHE A 221 4.72 -11.62 4.43
C PHE A 221 5.37 -11.36 5.78
N PHE A 222 4.81 -10.47 6.60
CA PHE A 222 5.26 -10.23 7.97
C PHE A 222 5.14 -11.49 8.83
N ALA A 223 3.99 -12.20 8.77
CA ALA A 223 3.79 -13.46 9.47
C ALA A 223 4.76 -14.54 9.01
N TRP A 224 5.12 -14.58 7.72
CA TRP A 224 6.12 -15.49 7.18
C TRP A 224 7.52 -15.21 7.75
N ILE A 225 7.94 -13.94 7.84
CA ILE A 225 9.21 -13.54 8.48
C ILE A 225 9.21 -14.02 9.93
N ALA A 226 8.15 -13.73 10.69
CA ALA A 226 8.04 -14.12 12.09
C ALA A 226 8.16 -15.65 12.28
N GLY A 227 7.41 -16.42 11.47
CA GLY A 227 7.45 -17.87 11.48
C GLY A 227 8.82 -18.46 11.14
N ASP A 228 9.40 -18.03 10.01
CA ASP A 228 10.70 -18.55 9.58
C ASP A 228 11.83 -18.14 10.54
N LEU A 229 11.78 -16.93 11.11
CA LEU A 229 12.73 -16.47 12.10
C LEU A 229 12.62 -17.28 13.39
N ALA A 230 11.41 -17.43 13.93
CA ALA A 230 11.15 -18.22 15.15
C ALA A 230 11.70 -19.64 15.01
N ARG A 231 11.47 -20.27 13.84
CA ARG A 231 12.00 -21.59 13.49
C ARG A 231 13.54 -21.66 13.50
N ARG A 232 14.23 -20.60 13.08
CA ARG A 232 15.70 -20.57 13.00
C ARG A 232 16.37 -20.32 14.33
N VAL A 233 15.78 -19.45 15.13
CA VAL A 233 16.35 -19.05 16.43
C VAL A 233 16.02 -20.08 17.52
N SER A 234 14.93 -20.83 17.36
CA SER A 234 14.59 -21.96 18.22
C SER A 234 15.49 -23.18 18.02
N GLY A 235 15.60 -24.02 19.06
CA GLY A 235 16.24 -25.33 18.96
C GLY A 235 15.41 -26.30 18.11
N LYS A 236 16.08 -27.28 17.47
CA LYS A 236 15.46 -28.25 16.54
C LYS A 236 14.19 -28.92 17.11
N LYS A 237 14.16 -29.19 18.43
CA LYS A 237 13.06 -29.89 19.13
C LYS A 237 11.69 -29.19 19.01
N TYR A 238 11.65 -27.86 18.98
CA TYR A 238 10.39 -27.09 19.05
C TYR A 238 10.25 -26.06 17.92
N ALA A 239 11.10 -26.15 16.89
CA ALA A 239 11.15 -25.17 15.82
C ALA A 239 9.84 -25.07 15.01
N LYS A 240 9.11 -26.17 14.87
CA LYS A 240 7.81 -26.19 14.17
C LYS A 240 6.74 -25.48 14.99
N GLN A 241 6.65 -25.76 16.29
CA GLN A 241 5.67 -25.14 17.18
C GLN A 241 5.94 -23.64 17.35
N ALA A 242 7.20 -23.25 17.55
CA ALA A 242 7.58 -21.83 17.65
C ALA A 242 7.23 -21.07 16.36
N SER A 243 7.46 -21.69 15.19
CA SER A 243 7.05 -21.11 13.91
C SER A 243 5.54 -20.93 13.80
N ALA A 244 4.75 -21.94 14.19
CA ALA A 244 3.29 -21.87 14.11
C ALA A 244 2.74 -20.81 15.08
N LEU A 245 3.25 -20.76 16.31
CA LEU A 245 2.89 -19.74 17.30
C LEU A 245 3.22 -18.33 16.80
N ALA A 246 4.41 -18.11 16.22
CA ALA A 246 4.79 -16.80 15.69
C ALA A 246 3.86 -16.35 14.54
N VAL A 247 3.49 -17.26 13.65
CA VAL A 247 2.54 -16.97 12.55
C VAL A 247 1.16 -16.65 13.12
N PHE A 248 0.67 -17.45 14.07
CA PHE A 248 -0.61 -17.21 14.72
C PHE A 248 -0.64 -15.86 15.45
N ALA A 249 0.35 -15.56 16.28
CA ALA A 249 0.45 -14.30 17.02
C ALA A 249 0.58 -13.08 16.08
N THR A 250 1.33 -13.21 14.98
CA THR A 250 1.40 -12.13 13.96
C THR A 250 0.07 -11.96 13.22
N GLY A 251 -0.66 -13.06 12.97
CA GLY A 251 -2.00 -13.00 12.41
C GLY A 251 -3.01 -12.32 13.33
N MET A 252 -2.96 -12.61 14.63
CA MET A 252 -3.77 -11.92 15.63
C MET A 252 -3.43 -10.43 15.72
N PHE A 253 -2.13 -10.08 15.70
CA PHE A 253 -1.69 -8.69 15.63
C PHE A 253 -2.19 -7.99 14.35
N THR A 254 -2.19 -8.68 13.21
CA THR A 254 -2.71 -8.14 11.95
C THR A 254 -4.20 -7.80 12.04
N LEU A 255 -5.00 -8.75 12.51
CA LEU A 255 -6.47 -8.66 12.49
C LEU A 255 -7.02 -7.77 13.60
N LEU A 256 -6.45 -7.85 14.80
CA LEU A 256 -6.97 -7.17 15.99
C LEU A 256 -6.11 -5.99 16.44
N GLY A 257 -4.85 -5.94 16.01
CA GLY A 257 -3.95 -4.84 16.35
C GLY A 257 -4.11 -3.64 15.42
N SER A 258 -3.16 -2.72 15.54
CA SER A 258 -3.11 -1.46 14.79
C SER A 258 -2.82 -1.53 13.28
N PRO A 259 -2.33 -2.63 12.66
CA PRO A 259 -2.13 -2.67 11.21
C PRO A 259 -3.39 -2.36 10.40
N ALA A 260 -4.58 -2.76 10.87
CA ALA A 260 -5.85 -2.48 10.19
C ALA A 260 -6.16 -0.98 10.07
N LEU A 261 -5.59 -0.14 10.96
CA LEU A 261 -5.71 1.32 10.84
C LEU A 261 -5.01 1.85 9.58
N PHE A 262 -3.88 1.26 9.16
CA PHE A 262 -3.24 1.64 7.89
C PHE A 262 -4.08 1.28 6.68
N PHE A 263 -4.80 0.15 6.73
CA PHE A 263 -5.73 -0.21 5.65
C PHE A 263 -6.82 0.85 5.53
N ASN A 264 -7.50 1.14 6.64
CA ASN A 264 -8.56 2.14 6.67
C ASN A 264 -8.03 3.49 6.16
N ALA A 265 -6.89 3.95 6.69
CA ALA A 265 -6.31 5.24 6.33
C ALA A 265 -5.84 5.36 4.87
N GLY A 266 -5.81 4.26 4.11
CA GLY A 266 -5.40 4.23 2.71
C GLY A 266 -3.90 4.03 2.46
N PHE A 267 -3.09 3.73 3.50
CA PHE A 267 -1.62 3.64 3.42
C PHE A 267 -1.09 2.34 2.79
N ILE A 268 -1.74 1.83 1.74
CA ILE A 268 -1.44 0.52 1.17
C ILE A 268 -0.08 0.49 0.45
N ASN A 269 0.28 1.53 -0.30
CA ASN A 269 1.61 1.63 -0.93
C ASN A 269 2.74 1.62 0.09
N PHE A 270 2.54 2.29 1.22
CA PHE A 270 3.47 2.41 2.32
C PHE A 270 3.67 1.05 2.99
N VAL A 271 2.57 0.38 3.38
CA VAL A 271 2.65 -0.97 3.96
C VAL A 271 3.30 -1.95 3.00
N LEU A 272 3.01 -1.85 1.70
CA LEU A 272 3.65 -2.64 0.66
C LEU A 272 5.17 -2.38 0.61
N ALA A 273 5.61 -1.11 0.60
CA ALA A 273 7.03 -0.76 0.62
C ALA A 273 7.75 -1.30 1.86
N VAL A 274 7.16 -1.16 3.06
CA VAL A 274 7.69 -1.72 4.31
C VAL A 274 7.83 -3.25 4.21
N SER A 275 6.83 -3.92 3.65
CA SER A 275 6.86 -5.38 3.48
C SER A 275 7.95 -5.83 2.51
N VAL A 276 8.18 -5.09 1.42
CA VAL A 276 9.25 -5.35 0.44
C VAL A 276 10.62 -5.18 1.10
N ILE A 277 10.83 -4.12 1.86
CA ILE A 277 12.11 -3.90 2.56
C ILE A 277 12.39 -5.01 3.55
N SER A 278 11.39 -5.35 4.37
CA SER A 278 11.51 -6.37 5.41
C SER A 278 11.82 -7.74 4.81
N THR A 279 11.07 -8.14 3.78
CA THR A 279 11.24 -9.44 3.12
C THR A 279 12.52 -9.50 2.30
N ALA A 280 12.85 -8.45 1.54
CA ALA A 280 14.08 -8.38 0.75
C ALA A 280 15.31 -8.41 1.64
N SER A 281 15.33 -7.63 2.72
CA SER A 281 16.41 -7.64 3.72
C SER A 281 16.57 -9.03 4.32
N TYR A 282 15.48 -9.63 4.81
CA TYR A 282 15.51 -10.94 5.44
C TYR A 282 15.97 -12.04 4.49
N ILE A 283 15.39 -12.14 3.28
CA ILE A 283 15.73 -13.17 2.29
C ILE A 283 17.18 -13.01 1.82
N SER A 284 17.63 -11.77 1.61
CA SER A 284 18.96 -11.49 1.07
C SER A 284 20.04 -11.67 2.12
N ALA A 285 19.84 -11.24 3.36
CA ALA A 285 20.92 -11.14 4.34
C ALA A 285 20.84 -12.16 5.49
N ARG A 286 19.85 -13.06 5.57
CA ARG A 286 19.75 -14.04 6.70
C ARG A 286 20.91 -15.04 6.83
N SER A 287 21.76 -15.19 5.81
CA SER A 287 23.04 -15.90 5.87
C SER A 287 23.93 -15.55 4.68
N MET A 288 25.25 -15.78 4.78
CA MET A 288 26.20 -15.61 3.66
C MET A 288 25.78 -16.38 2.40
N ARG A 289 25.25 -17.60 2.57
CA ARG A 289 24.70 -18.38 1.45
C ARG A 289 23.48 -17.69 0.85
N SER A 290 22.57 -17.16 1.66
CA SER A 290 21.38 -16.45 1.18
C SER A 290 21.77 -15.21 0.37
N ALA A 291 22.79 -14.49 0.84
CA ALA A 291 23.31 -13.29 0.20
C ALA A 291 23.84 -13.53 -1.21
N VAL A 292 24.63 -14.59 -1.39
CA VAL A 292 25.16 -14.95 -2.73
C VAL A 292 24.11 -15.65 -3.60
N THR A 293 23.12 -16.32 -3.01
CA THR A 293 22.09 -17.05 -3.78
C THR A 293 20.99 -16.12 -4.28
N TYR A 294 20.47 -15.26 -3.41
CA TYR A 294 19.30 -14.43 -3.65
C TYR A 294 19.63 -12.94 -3.61
N GLY A 295 20.47 -12.51 -2.68
CA GLY A 295 20.71 -11.10 -2.43
C GLY A 295 21.20 -10.31 -3.65
N TRP A 296 21.99 -10.94 -4.52
CA TRP A 296 22.51 -10.31 -5.73
C TRP A 296 21.41 -9.82 -6.69
N PHE A 297 20.22 -10.41 -6.70
CA PHE A 297 19.11 -9.92 -7.56
C PHE A 297 17.94 -9.37 -6.74
N VAL A 298 17.68 -9.91 -5.54
CA VAL A 298 16.57 -9.46 -4.69
C VAL A 298 16.79 -8.03 -4.19
N ILE A 299 18.01 -7.63 -3.82
CA ILE A 299 18.28 -6.26 -3.36
C ILE A 299 18.09 -5.24 -4.50
N PRO A 300 18.65 -5.43 -5.71
CA PRO A 300 18.37 -4.54 -6.84
C PRO A 300 16.87 -4.48 -7.19
N ALA A 301 16.17 -5.62 -7.27
CA ALA A 301 14.76 -5.61 -7.61
C ALA A 301 13.92 -4.90 -6.52
N ALA A 302 14.20 -5.15 -5.24
CA ALA A 302 13.57 -4.43 -4.14
C ALA A 302 13.88 -2.93 -4.17
N THR A 303 15.09 -2.54 -4.57
CA THR A 303 15.49 -1.13 -4.73
C THR A 303 14.61 -0.43 -5.76
N VAL A 304 14.44 -1.05 -6.94
CA VAL A 304 13.56 -0.54 -8.00
C VAL A 304 12.11 -0.44 -7.51
N ALA A 305 11.60 -1.49 -6.87
CA ALA A 305 10.22 -1.52 -6.38
C ALA A 305 9.97 -0.44 -5.31
N VAL A 306 10.83 -0.36 -4.30
CA VAL A 306 10.69 0.60 -3.18
C VAL A 306 10.80 2.04 -3.68
N ILE A 307 11.73 2.34 -4.60
CA ILE A 307 11.84 3.68 -5.18
C ILE A 307 10.53 4.13 -5.83
N ASN A 308 9.82 3.21 -6.50
CA ASN A 308 8.54 3.47 -7.17
C ASN A 308 7.30 3.24 -6.28
N LEU A 309 7.47 2.93 -4.99
CA LEU A 309 6.40 2.86 -3.99
C LEU A 309 6.47 4.02 -2.99
N TRP A 310 7.63 4.19 -2.34
CA TRP A 310 7.94 5.34 -1.51
C TRP A 310 9.47 5.53 -1.45
N THR A 311 9.96 6.47 -2.28
CA THR A 311 11.40 6.65 -2.56
C THR A 311 12.30 6.72 -1.33
N PRO A 312 11.97 7.50 -0.27
CA PRO A 312 12.87 7.65 0.87
C PRO A 312 13.14 6.35 1.63
N MET A 313 12.25 5.36 1.57
CA MET A 313 12.46 4.10 2.31
C MET A 313 13.56 3.22 1.74
N VAL A 314 14.07 3.49 0.54
CA VAL A 314 15.11 2.68 -0.09
C VAL A 314 16.35 2.55 0.81
N ILE A 315 16.58 3.53 1.70
CA ILE A 315 17.65 3.48 2.69
C ILE A 315 17.56 2.27 3.64
N GLY A 316 16.36 1.73 3.84
CA GLY A 316 16.13 0.49 4.61
C GLY A 316 16.81 -0.75 4.02
N LEU A 317 17.14 -0.73 2.73
CA LEU A 317 17.82 -1.83 2.04
C LEU A 317 19.36 -1.74 2.13
N ILE A 318 19.92 -0.59 2.49
CA ILE A 318 21.37 -0.34 2.51
C ILE A 318 22.11 -1.40 3.36
N PRO A 319 21.70 -1.68 4.62
CA PRO A 319 22.43 -2.65 5.45
C PRO A 319 22.46 -4.05 4.85
N ALA A 320 21.34 -4.51 4.28
CA ALA A 320 21.27 -5.80 3.61
C ALA A 320 22.13 -5.81 2.32
N GLY A 321 22.16 -4.71 1.57
CA GLY A 321 23.05 -4.51 0.43
C GLY A 321 24.53 -4.64 0.81
N ILE A 322 24.94 -4.08 1.95
CA ILE A 322 26.30 -4.22 2.48
C ILE A 322 26.62 -5.68 2.82
N VAL A 323 25.69 -6.41 3.47
CA VAL A 323 25.88 -7.84 3.74
C VAL A 323 26.04 -8.63 2.44
N VAL A 324 25.24 -8.30 1.42
CA VAL A 324 25.33 -8.93 0.09
C VAL A 324 26.68 -8.64 -0.56
N LEU A 325 27.15 -7.39 -0.50
CA LEU A 325 28.47 -7.02 -0.99
C LEU A 325 29.58 -7.82 -0.31
N ILE A 326 29.59 -7.88 1.03
CA ILE A 326 30.58 -8.64 1.79
C ILE A 326 30.54 -10.13 1.37
N ALA A 327 29.35 -10.70 1.23
CA ALA A 327 29.19 -12.09 0.83
C ALA A 327 29.65 -12.35 -0.61
N MET A 328 29.37 -11.44 -1.54
CA MET A 328 29.85 -11.53 -2.91
C MET A 328 31.36 -11.34 -3.00
N TRP A 329 31.93 -10.39 -2.27
CA TRP A 329 33.37 -10.15 -2.25
C TRP A 329 34.14 -11.37 -1.74
N THR A 330 33.61 -12.01 -0.69
CA THR A 330 34.24 -13.18 -0.08
C THR A 330 34.08 -14.46 -0.89
N LEU A 331 32.94 -14.68 -1.56
CA LEU A 331 32.63 -15.96 -2.21
C LEU A 331 32.63 -15.92 -3.75
N LYS A 332 32.47 -14.74 -4.36
CA LYS A 332 32.36 -14.50 -5.81
C LYS A 332 32.96 -13.13 -6.21
N PRO A 333 34.24 -12.85 -5.91
CA PRO A 333 34.83 -11.50 -6.03
C PRO A 333 34.73 -10.91 -7.44
N SER A 334 34.88 -11.73 -8.48
CA SER A 334 34.77 -11.29 -9.88
C SER A 334 33.41 -10.68 -10.25
N ARG A 335 32.35 -10.99 -9.49
CA ARG A 335 31.01 -10.44 -9.71
C ARG A 335 30.68 -9.28 -8.77
N ALA A 336 31.45 -9.08 -7.71
CA ALA A 336 31.13 -8.11 -6.66
C ALA A 336 31.21 -6.67 -7.18
N LEU A 337 32.29 -6.32 -7.92
CA LEU A 337 32.46 -4.99 -8.50
C LEU A 337 31.35 -4.63 -9.48
N LEU A 338 31.04 -5.54 -10.42
CA LEU A 338 29.96 -5.36 -11.39
C LEU A 338 28.60 -5.21 -10.69
N TRP A 339 28.38 -5.99 -9.64
CA TRP A 339 27.15 -5.92 -8.87
C TRP A 339 26.99 -4.58 -8.13
N VAL A 340 28.05 -4.09 -7.48
CA VAL A 340 28.01 -2.77 -6.81
C VAL A 340 27.77 -1.66 -7.82
N ALA A 341 28.55 -1.64 -8.91
CA ALA A 341 28.41 -0.62 -9.94
C ALA A 341 26.98 -0.62 -10.50
N GLY A 342 26.47 -1.80 -10.89
CA GLY A 342 25.10 -1.92 -11.43
C GLY A 342 24.02 -1.52 -10.43
N THR A 343 24.10 -1.96 -9.18
CA THR A 343 23.07 -1.69 -8.16
C THR A 343 23.10 -0.23 -7.70
N PHE A 344 24.29 0.34 -7.51
CA PHE A 344 24.46 1.73 -7.11
C PHE A 344 24.00 2.68 -8.22
N ILE A 345 24.47 2.47 -9.46
CA ILE A 345 24.04 3.28 -10.61
C ILE A 345 22.52 3.21 -10.76
N LEU A 346 21.94 2.01 -10.71
CA LEU A 346 20.49 1.83 -10.78
C LEU A 346 19.75 2.60 -9.70
N GLY A 347 20.16 2.46 -8.43
CA GLY A 347 19.52 3.13 -7.30
C GLY A 347 19.62 4.66 -7.38
N VAL A 348 20.81 5.19 -7.69
CA VAL A 348 21.04 6.64 -7.80
C VAL A 348 20.29 7.25 -8.97
N VAL A 349 20.33 6.61 -10.15
CA VAL A 349 19.63 7.10 -11.34
C VAL A 349 18.12 7.14 -11.09
N LEU A 350 17.54 6.06 -10.57
CA LEU A 350 16.10 6.00 -10.30
C LEU A 350 15.67 6.98 -9.21
N ALA A 351 16.42 7.09 -8.11
CA ALA A 351 16.12 8.05 -7.05
C ALA A 351 16.23 9.50 -7.58
N SER A 352 17.25 9.81 -8.38
CA SER A 352 17.41 11.13 -8.99
C SER A 352 16.27 11.46 -9.95
N GLN A 353 15.79 10.48 -10.74
CA GLN A 353 14.65 10.68 -11.62
C GLN A 353 13.38 10.98 -10.83
N GLN A 354 13.13 10.25 -9.74
CA GLN A 354 11.97 10.51 -8.89
C GLN A 354 12.05 11.88 -8.21
N ILE A 355 13.21 12.27 -7.66
CA ILE A 355 13.41 13.57 -7.02
C ILE A 355 13.16 14.72 -8.01
N ARG A 356 13.73 14.65 -9.22
CA ARG A 356 13.52 15.68 -10.26
C ARG A 356 12.07 15.83 -10.66
N ALA A 357 11.29 14.76 -10.55
CA ALA A 357 9.90 14.75 -10.92
C ALA A 357 8.97 15.12 -9.74
N ILE A 358 9.51 15.37 -8.54
CA ILE A 358 8.78 15.91 -7.38
C ILE A 358 9.14 17.40 -7.18
N ILE A 359 10.40 17.78 -7.37
CA ILE A 359 10.82 19.19 -7.30
C ILE A 359 10.20 19.94 -8.48
N ARG A 360 9.27 20.85 -8.18
CA ARG A 360 8.62 21.71 -9.18
C ARG A 360 9.68 22.61 -9.86
N PRO A 361 9.52 22.94 -11.16
CA PRO A 361 10.38 23.92 -11.82
C PRO A 361 10.44 25.23 -11.03
N GLY A 362 11.64 25.66 -10.65
CA GLY A 362 11.85 26.90 -9.87
C GLY A 362 11.90 26.74 -8.36
N SER A 363 11.61 25.55 -7.81
CA SER A 363 11.69 25.28 -6.36
C SER A 363 13.04 24.67 -5.96
N SER A 364 13.50 24.97 -4.74
CA SER A 364 14.71 24.39 -4.16
C SER A 364 14.45 23.10 -3.38
N ALA A 365 15.48 22.28 -3.18
CA ALA A 365 15.37 21.09 -2.31
C ALA A 365 15.05 21.47 -0.84
N GLY A 366 15.41 22.67 -0.40
CA GLY A 366 15.10 23.19 0.93
C GLY A 366 13.62 23.54 1.09
N GLU A 367 13.02 24.16 0.07
CA GLU A 367 11.58 24.44 0.02
C GLU A 367 10.77 23.15 0.04
N LEU A 368 11.11 22.18 -0.81
CA LEU A 368 10.48 20.86 -0.79
C LEU A 368 10.59 20.19 0.59
N SER A 369 11.73 20.33 1.27
CA SER A 369 11.91 19.79 2.62
C SER A 369 10.98 20.46 3.64
N SER A 370 10.77 21.78 3.54
CA SER A 370 9.84 22.52 4.41
C SER A 370 8.38 22.19 4.10
N GLU A 371 8.00 22.07 2.82
CA GLU A 371 6.65 21.65 2.40
C GLU A 371 6.32 20.25 2.92
N ILE A 372 7.24 19.30 2.78
CA ILE A 372 7.14 17.95 3.36
C ILE A 372 7.02 18.05 4.89
N GLY A 373 7.83 18.90 5.53
CA GLY A 373 7.84 19.09 6.97
C GLY A 373 6.58 19.76 7.56
N ALA A 374 5.84 20.53 6.75
CA ALA A 374 4.64 21.26 7.17
C ALA A 374 3.40 20.36 7.31
N VAL A 375 3.44 19.11 6.84
CA VAL A 375 2.30 18.19 6.90
C VAL A 375 2.15 17.65 8.33
N GLY A 376 1.22 18.21 9.09
CA GLY A 376 0.96 17.84 10.49
C GLY A 376 -0.28 17.00 10.76
N THR A 377 -0.97 16.56 9.72
CA THR A 377 -2.23 15.82 9.83
C THR A 377 -2.20 14.56 8.98
N GLY A 378 -3.15 13.66 9.23
CA GLY A 378 -3.39 12.50 8.36
C GLY A 378 -2.66 11.21 8.72
N MET A 379 -1.71 11.20 9.66
CA MET A 379 -1.16 9.93 10.16
C MET A 379 -2.15 9.21 11.05
N VAL A 380 -2.17 7.88 10.93
CA VAL A 380 -2.93 7.02 11.84
C VAL A 380 -2.42 7.16 13.28
N PRO A 381 -3.29 6.99 14.29
CA PRO A 381 -2.90 6.93 15.70
C PRO A 381 -2.17 5.61 15.97
N PHE A 382 -0.99 5.47 15.38
CA PHE A 382 -0.11 4.32 15.54
C PHE A 382 0.82 4.57 16.72
N ASN A 383 1.08 3.54 17.52
CA ASN A 383 1.77 3.67 18.81
C ASN A 383 3.16 4.32 18.67
N ILE A 384 3.22 5.63 18.92
CA ILE A 384 4.43 6.45 18.73
C ILE A 384 5.53 5.97 19.68
N ALA A 385 5.18 5.60 20.91
CA ALA A 385 6.15 5.09 21.90
C ALA A 385 6.82 3.81 21.41
N LEU A 386 6.06 2.87 20.83
CA LEU A 386 6.62 1.67 20.20
C LEU A 386 7.41 2.00 18.92
N GLY A 387 6.96 2.98 18.13
CA GLY A 387 7.72 3.51 17.00
C GLY A 387 9.10 4.02 17.39
N ILE A 388 9.18 4.77 18.50
CA ILE A 388 10.43 5.27 19.09
C ILE A 388 11.26 4.13 19.69
N ALA A 389 10.62 3.15 20.35
CA ALA A 389 11.30 2.01 20.96
C ALA A 389 11.84 0.99 19.93
N ALA A 390 11.20 0.86 18.78
CA ALA A 390 11.52 -0.11 17.73
C ALA A 390 13.01 -0.14 17.31
N PRO A 391 13.68 0.99 16.99
CA PRO A 391 15.11 0.99 16.67
C PRO A 391 15.99 0.49 17.82
N PHE A 392 15.64 0.78 19.07
CA PHE A 392 16.38 0.30 20.24
C PHE A 392 16.18 -1.21 20.46
N LEU A 393 14.95 -1.70 20.35
CA LEU A 393 14.65 -3.13 20.37
C LEU A 393 15.41 -3.85 19.25
N ALA A 394 15.44 -3.28 18.05
CA ALA A 394 16.21 -3.81 16.94
C ALA A 394 17.72 -3.86 17.21
N ALA A 395 18.29 -2.84 17.85
CA ALA A 395 19.69 -2.83 18.29
C ALA A 395 19.98 -3.91 19.33
N ILE A 396 19.07 -4.12 20.30
CA ILE A 396 19.17 -5.22 21.28
C ILE A 396 19.17 -6.57 20.56
N VAL A 397 18.25 -6.78 19.61
CA VAL A 397 18.20 -8.02 18.81
C VAL A 397 19.49 -8.22 18.02
N ILE A 398 20.06 -7.16 17.44
CA ILE A 398 21.35 -7.23 16.76
C ILE A 398 22.44 -7.71 17.72
N ALA A 399 22.55 -7.10 18.90
CA ALA A 399 23.53 -7.47 19.92
C ALA A 399 23.37 -8.93 20.37
N MET A 400 22.13 -9.38 20.62
CA MET A 400 21.81 -10.75 21.03
C MET A 400 22.20 -11.79 19.98
N LEU A 401 22.02 -11.48 18.69
CA LEU A 401 22.27 -12.42 17.60
C LEU A 401 23.66 -12.27 16.98
N TRP A 402 24.42 -11.22 17.30
CA TRP A 402 25.70 -10.89 16.66
C TRP A 402 26.67 -12.06 16.63
N LYS A 403 26.94 -12.67 17.81
CA LYS A 403 27.85 -13.81 17.95
C LYS A 403 27.33 -15.09 17.29
N ARG A 404 26.01 -15.25 17.18
CA ARG A 404 25.38 -16.44 16.59
C ARG A 404 25.33 -16.37 15.07
N SER A 405 24.92 -15.22 14.53
CA SER A 405 24.84 -14.94 13.10
C SER A 405 24.70 -13.43 12.87
N TRP A 406 25.82 -12.74 12.68
CA TRP A 406 25.85 -11.30 12.40
C TRP A 406 25.03 -10.95 11.15
N THR A 407 25.07 -11.79 10.11
CA THR A 407 24.26 -11.58 8.89
C THR A 407 22.76 -11.57 9.19
N LEU A 408 22.26 -12.55 9.96
CA LEU A 408 20.86 -12.61 10.37
C LEU A 408 20.48 -11.43 11.26
N ALA A 409 21.36 -11.05 12.19
CA ALA A 409 21.19 -9.91 13.07
C ALA A 409 20.93 -8.61 12.27
N ILE A 410 21.79 -8.32 11.28
CA ILE A 410 21.63 -7.16 10.39
C ILE A 410 20.36 -7.29 9.55
N ALA A 411 20.10 -8.46 8.99
CA ALA A 411 18.96 -8.69 8.10
C ALA A 411 17.60 -8.36 8.73
N ILE A 412 17.46 -8.57 10.05
CA ILE A 412 16.21 -8.32 10.77
C ILE A 412 16.22 -6.96 11.49
N GLY A 413 17.31 -6.59 12.18
CA GLY A 413 17.31 -5.39 13.02
C GLY A 413 17.62 -4.09 12.27
N ALA A 414 18.52 -4.14 11.29
CA ALA A 414 19.02 -2.92 10.66
C ALA A 414 17.95 -2.12 9.89
N PRO A 415 16.96 -2.72 9.21
CA PRO A 415 15.93 -1.94 8.52
C PRO A 415 15.11 -1.06 9.47
N ALA A 416 14.79 -1.53 10.69
CA ALA A 416 14.07 -0.71 11.69
C ALA A 416 14.91 0.50 12.15
N ILE A 417 16.23 0.31 12.32
CA ILE A 417 17.16 1.41 12.63
C ILE A 417 17.21 2.41 11.47
N MET A 418 17.28 1.93 10.22
CA MET A 418 17.29 2.81 9.06
C MET A 418 15.98 3.59 8.90
N MET A 419 14.84 3.03 9.28
CA MET A 419 13.58 3.79 9.31
C MET A 419 13.59 4.89 10.39
N ALA A 420 14.27 4.68 11.52
CA ALA A 420 14.50 5.74 12.49
C ALA A 420 15.47 6.82 11.97
N VAL A 421 16.51 6.44 11.23
CA VAL A 421 17.37 7.40 10.51
C VAL A 421 16.54 8.23 9.53
N LEU A 422 15.62 7.60 8.80
CA LEU A 422 14.71 8.32 7.91
C LEU A 422 13.83 9.31 8.68
N ALA A 423 13.32 8.94 9.86
CA ALA A 423 12.57 9.84 10.72
C ALA A 423 13.41 11.08 11.09
N VAL A 424 14.68 10.88 11.45
CA VAL A 424 15.62 11.97 11.74
C VAL A 424 15.86 12.87 10.52
N MET A 425 15.92 12.30 9.31
CA MET A 425 16.08 13.08 8.07
C MET A 425 14.89 14.02 7.78
N PHE A 426 13.70 13.74 8.30
CA PHE A 426 12.52 14.62 8.15
C PHE A 426 12.41 15.70 9.23
N ILE A 427 13.21 15.62 10.30
CA ILE A 427 13.18 16.60 11.39
C ILE A 427 13.55 18.01 10.93
N PRO A 428 14.62 18.24 10.13
CA PRO A 428 14.99 19.60 9.71
C PRO A 428 13.86 20.33 8.98
N GLY A 429 13.14 19.65 8.07
CA GLY A 429 11.99 20.22 7.38
C GLY A 429 10.81 20.49 8.31
N THR A 430 10.58 19.60 9.28
CA THR A 430 9.53 19.75 10.30
C THR A 430 9.80 20.96 11.20
N ASP A 431 11.02 21.09 11.70
CA ASP A 431 11.45 22.20 12.54
C ASP A 431 11.41 23.53 11.77
N ALA A 432 11.75 23.53 10.48
CA ALA A 432 11.65 24.70 9.61
C ALA A 432 10.21 25.18 9.37
N SER A 433 9.22 24.31 9.61
CA SER A 433 7.79 24.59 9.41
C SER A 433 7.05 24.78 10.75
N ASP A 434 7.78 24.99 11.85
CA ASP A 434 7.25 25.20 13.21
C ASP A 434 6.27 24.11 13.70
N LEU A 435 6.38 22.90 13.16
CA LEU A 435 5.52 21.79 13.49
C LEU A 435 6.16 20.89 14.54
N SER A 436 5.36 20.34 15.46
CA SER A 436 5.86 19.33 16.41
C SER A 436 6.36 18.07 15.69
N ARG A 437 7.56 17.61 16.06
CA ARG A 437 8.17 16.36 15.53
C ARG A 437 7.30 15.12 15.74
N VAL A 438 6.51 15.09 16.81
CA VAL A 438 5.58 13.99 17.12
C VAL A 438 4.20 14.17 16.50
N SER A 439 4.00 15.25 15.75
CA SER A 439 2.80 15.51 14.93
C SER A 439 3.14 15.50 13.43
N SER A 440 4.42 15.59 13.07
CA SER A 440 4.88 15.54 11.68
C SER A 440 4.56 14.22 11.01
N TYR A 441 3.82 14.31 9.91
CA TYR A 441 3.34 13.19 9.14
C TYR A 441 4.49 12.27 8.71
N TYR A 442 5.56 12.83 8.15
CA TYR A 442 6.67 12.03 7.61
C TYR A 442 7.61 11.47 8.70
N VAL A 443 7.75 12.16 9.83
CA VAL A 443 8.45 11.62 11.01
C VAL A 443 7.67 10.41 11.55
N LEU A 444 6.37 10.57 11.79
CA LEU A 444 5.51 9.50 12.28
C LEU A 444 5.38 8.32 11.31
N LYS A 445 5.36 8.58 10.00
CA LYS A 445 5.35 7.55 8.95
C LYS A 445 6.61 6.69 8.98
N SER A 446 7.76 7.32 9.20
CA SER A 446 9.04 6.65 9.33
C SER A 446 9.13 5.81 10.62
N LEU A 447 8.65 6.34 11.76
CA LEU A 447 8.56 5.58 13.01
C LEU A 447 7.58 4.40 12.93
N SER A 448 6.47 4.59 12.22
CA SER A 448 5.49 3.53 11.93
C SER A 448 6.12 2.40 11.12
N ALA A 449 6.94 2.74 10.12
CA ALA A 449 7.70 1.76 9.35
C ALA A 449 8.69 0.99 10.23
N ALA A 450 9.43 1.69 11.12
CA ALA A 450 10.36 1.05 12.05
C ALA A 450 9.66 0.01 12.92
N MET A 451 8.48 0.34 13.44
CA MET A 451 7.67 -0.58 14.25
C MET A 451 7.12 -1.75 13.42
N LEU A 452 6.56 -1.52 12.23
CA LEU A 452 6.06 -2.61 11.36
C LEU A 452 7.15 -3.62 11.00
N VAL A 453 8.39 -3.17 10.77
CA VAL A 453 9.56 -4.05 10.56
C VAL A 453 9.89 -4.83 11.85
N CYS A 454 9.83 -4.17 13.00
CA CYS A 454 10.30 -4.71 14.27
C CYS A 454 9.32 -5.73 14.89
N VAL A 455 8.01 -5.53 14.76
CA VAL A 455 6.99 -6.37 15.43
C VAL A 455 7.13 -7.87 15.09
N PRO A 456 7.27 -8.31 13.82
CA PRO A 456 7.48 -9.71 13.48
C PRO A 456 8.69 -10.35 14.19
N ILE A 457 9.73 -9.56 14.46
CA ILE A 457 10.95 -10.00 15.11
C ILE A 457 10.70 -10.25 16.59
N VAL A 458 10.04 -9.31 17.26
CA VAL A 458 9.75 -9.47 18.69
C VAL A 458 8.77 -10.61 18.92
N ILE A 459 7.75 -10.75 18.06
CA ILE A 459 6.82 -11.90 18.10
C ILE A 459 7.57 -13.22 17.89
N ALA A 460 8.51 -13.29 16.95
CA ALA A 460 9.30 -14.49 16.72
C ALA A 460 10.15 -14.90 17.94
N LEU A 461 10.77 -13.92 18.60
CA LEU A 461 11.58 -14.15 19.80
C LEU A 461 10.72 -14.56 20.99
N ALA A 462 9.58 -13.89 21.20
CA ALA A 462 8.62 -14.24 22.23
C ALA A 462 8.07 -15.67 22.02
N ALA A 463 7.69 -16.03 20.79
CA ALA A 463 7.23 -17.38 20.46
C ALA A 463 8.29 -18.45 20.77
N MET A 464 9.57 -18.16 20.49
CA MET A 464 10.68 -19.04 20.84
C MET A 464 10.83 -19.21 22.37
N ILE A 465 10.76 -18.13 23.13
CA ILE A 465 10.86 -18.15 24.61
C ILE A 465 9.70 -18.95 25.19
N VAL A 466 8.46 -18.64 24.79
CA VAL A 466 7.24 -19.31 25.25
C VAL A 466 7.34 -20.81 24.99
N MET A 467 7.67 -21.23 23.77
CA MET A 467 7.77 -22.66 23.44
C MET A 467 8.89 -23.39 24.17
N ARG A 468 9.95 -22.67 24.57
CA ARG A 468 11.01 -23.22 25.41
C ARG A 468 10.53 -23.43 26.85
N VAL A 469 9.69 -22.54 27.39
CA VAL A 469 9.14 -22.66 28.75
C VAL A 469 8.12 -23.80 28.84
N VAL A 470 7.23 -23.93 27.85
CA VAL A 470 6.14 -24.93 27.88
C VAL A 470 6.49 -26.26 27.22
N GLN A 471 7.79 -26.51 27.06
CA GLN A 471 8.30 -27.66 26.32
C GLN A 471 7.85 -29.02 26.88
N ASP A 472 7.64 -29.11 28.20
CA ASP A 472 7.28 -30.34 28.90
C ASP A 472 5.77 -30.40 29.22
N ALA A 473 5.01 -29.40 28.78
CA ALA A 473 3.57 -29.36 28.97
C ALA A 473 2.83 -30.25 27.95
N SER A 474 1.62 -30.70 28.31
CA SER A 474 0.76 -31.45 27.39
C SER A 474 0.38 -30.59 26.17
N LYS A 475 0.02 -31.24 25.04
CA LYS A 475 -0.42 -30.53 23.83
C LYS A 475 -1.59 -29.57 24.09
N ALA A 476 -2.51 -29.93 24.99
CA ALA A 476 -3.62 -29.08 25.39
C ALA A 476 -3.15 -27.82 26.15
N LYS A 477 -2.17 -27.97 27.06
CA LYS A 477 -1.57 -26.82 27.77
C LYS A 477 -0.76 -25.94 26.82
N GLN A 478 -0.02 -26.54 25.88
CA GLN A 478 0.68 -25.79 24.84
C GLN A 478 -0.31 -25.00 23.97
N LEU A 479 -1.44 -25.60 23.59
CA LEU A 479 -2.51 -24.90 22.87
C LEU A 479 -3.10 -23.75 23.67
N GLY A 480 -3.41 -23.96 24.96
CA GLY A 480 -3.88 -22.89 25.84
C GLY A 480 -2.89 -21.73 25.95
N VAL A 481 -1.60 -22.03 26.09
CA VAL A 481 -0.54 -21.01 26.14
C VAL A 481 -0.39 -20.29 24.80
N MET A 482 -0.53 -20.97 23.66
CA MET A 482 -0.53 -20.33 22.35
C MET A 482 -1.68 -19.32 22.22
N THR A 483 -2.87 -19.66 22.72
CA THR A 483 -4.02 -18.75 22.74
C THR A 483 -3.78 -17.54 23.64
N VAL A 484 -3.27 -17.76 24.85
CA VAL A 484 -2.96 -16.67 25.82
C VAL A 484 -1.84 -15.78 25.29
N ALA A 485 -0.75 -16.34 24.76
CA ALA A 485 0.36 -15.58 24.19
C ALA A 485 -0.07 -14.79 22.94
N GLY A 486 -0.97 -15.34 22.13
CA GLY A 486 -1.63 -14.63 21.03
C GLY A 486 -2.43 -13.43 21.53
N GLY A 487 -3.23 -13.61 22.59
CA GLY A 487 -3.97 -12.51 23.24
C GLY A 487 -3.06 -11.43 23.83
N ILE A 488 -1.98 -11.81 24.53
CA ILE A 488 -1.00 -10.86 25.07
C ILE A 488 -0.31 -10.07 23.96
N SER A 489 -0.07 -10.67 22.79
CA SER A 489 0.51 -9.97 21.63
C SER A 489 -0.42 -8.86 21.13
N VAL A 490 -1.74 -9.06 21.18
CA VAL A 490 -2.74 -8.02 20.89
C VAL A 490 -2.69 -6.91 21.94
N CYS A 491 -2.60 -7.25 23.23
CA CYS A 491 -2.53 -6.27 24.32
C CYS A 491 -1.21 -5.47 24.34
N ALA A 492 -0.07 -6.11 24.05
CA ALA A 492 1.24 -5.46 24.11
C ALA A 492 1.51 -4.52 22.92
N TYR A 493 0.95 -4.81 21.74
CA TYR A 493 1.23 -4.05 20.50
C TYR A 493 0.02 -3.28 19.96
N GLY A 494 -1.19 -3.60 20.41
CA GLY A 494 -2.41 -2.86 20.11
C GLY A 494 -2.87 -1.91 21.22
N TYR A 495 -2.30 -1.97 22.43
CA TYR A 495 -2.91 -1.36 23.63
C TYR A 495 -1.97 -0.58 24.57
N PHE A 496 -0.98 0.12 24.03
CA PHE A 496 -0.24 1.12 24.81
C PHE A 496 -0.38 2.51 24.21
N GLY A 497 -1.40 3.23 24.66
CA GLY A 497 -1.54 4.68 24.51
C GLY A 497 -2.23 5.17 23.24
N VAL A 498 -3.58 5.18 23.26
CA VAL A 498 -4.46 6.35 22.99
C VAL A 498 -5.79 6.12 23.75
N THR A 499 -6.40 7.17 24.31
CA THR A 499 -7.60 7.22 25.19
C THR A 499 -8.57 8.32 24.68
N PRO A 500 -9.88 8.43 25.08
CA PRO A 500 -11.13 7.60 24.95
C PRO A 500 -12.30 8.35 24.18
N THR A 501 -13.52 7.84 23.84
CA THR A 501 -14.76 7.34 24.58
C THR A 501 -15.95 7.00 23.58
N PRO A 502 -17.05 6.24 23.92
CA PRO A 502 -17.14 4.87 24.46
C PRO A 502 -18.38 3.98 24.06
N MET A 503 -18.32 2.67 24.36
CA MET A 503 -19.44 1.87 24.92
C MET A 503 -19.08 1.55 26.38
N SER A 504 -19.93 1.93 27.35
CA SER A 504 -19.64 2.03 28.80
C SER A 504 -18.41 2.89 29.14
N ALA A 505 -18.51 3.73 30.17
CA ALA A 505 -17.40 4.59 30.59
C ALA A 505 -16.21 3.73 31.10
N GLY A 506 -15.27 3.39 30.22
CA GLY A 506 -14.00 2.75 30.59
C GLY A 506 -13.46 1.64 29.68
N PHE A 507 -14.19 1.15 28.66
CA PHE A 507 -13.70 0.06 27.79
C PHE A 507 -13.56 0.51 26.32
N THR A 508 -12.39 0.29 25.73
CA THR A 508 -12.10 0.54 24.31
C THR A 508 -12.04 -0.79 23.54
N PHE A 509 -12.39 -0.80 22.25
CA PHE A 509 -12.26 -1.99 21.38
C PHE A 509 -10.80 -2.21 20.95
N ALA A 510 -10.42 -3.44 20.56
CA ALA A 510 -9.11 -3.65 19.93
C ALA A 510 -8.98 -2.80 18.66
N PRO A 511 -7.81 -2.20 18.35
CA PRO A 511 -7.68 -1.24 17.23
C PRO A 511 -8.17 -1.77 15.89
N GLY A 512 -8.01 -3.07 15.61
CA GLY A 512 -8.53 -3.68 14.40
C GLY A 512 -10.06 -3.81 14.36
N ILE A 513 -10.68 -4.02 15.52
CA ILE A 513 -12.14 -3.99 15.67
C ILE A 513 -12.65 -2.55 15.55
N GLU A 514 -11.96 -1.59 16.17
CA GLU A 514 -12.30 -0.17 16.05
C GLU A 514 -12.19 0.30 14.59
N ALA A 515 -11.14 -0.10 13.87
CA ALA A 515 -11.01 0.15 12.44
C ALA A 515 -12.19 -0.48 11.66
N ALA A 516 -12.58 -1.71 11.98
CA ALA A 516 -13.73 -2.34 11.35
C ALA A 516 -15.04 -1.59 11.65
N ASN A 517 -15.26 -1.18 12.90
CA ASN A 517 -16.44 -0.43 13.32
C ASN A 517 -16.50 0.95 12.65
N ALA A 518 -15.39 1.69 12.60
CA ALA A 518 -15.32 2.99 11.92
C ALA A 518 -15.65 2.87 10.43
N ARG A 519 -15.14 1.82 9.77
CA ARG A 519 -15.46 1.53 8.38
C ARG A 519 -16.95 1.18 8.20
N MET A 520 -17.49 0.32 9.06
CA MET A 520 -18.91 -0.06 9.02
C MET A 520 -19.84 1.14 9.28
N ALA A 521 -19.50 1.99 10.24
CA ALA A 521 -20.25 3.21 10.53
C ALA A 521 -20.30 4.14 9.30
N GLY A 522 -19.18 4.31 8.59
CA GLY A 522 -19.18 5.06 7.33
C GLY A 522 -19.98 4.39 6.22
N ILE A 523 -19.97 3.06 6.12
CA ILE A 523 -20.77 2.32 5.13
C ILE A 523 -22.27 2.45 5.42
N GLU A 524 -22.67 2.38 6.70
CA GLU A 524 -24.06 2.46 7.15
C GLU A 524 -24.63 3.88 7.10
N ASP A 525 -23.77 4.89 6.97
CA ASP A 525 -24.13 6.29 6.69
C ASP A 525 -23.71 6.69 5.26
N PRO A 526 -24.52 6.39 4.23
CA PRO A 526 -24.15 6.67 2.84
C PRO A 526 -24.30 8.14 2.45
N LEU A 527 -24.69 9.03 3.35
CA LEU A 527 -25.08 10.41 3.02
C LEU A 527 -23.99 11.16 2.24
N VAL A 528 -22.75 11.13 2.74
CA VAL A 528 -21.60 11.76 2.08
C VAL A 528 -21.32 11.10 0.73
N GLY A 529 -21.43 9.77 0.64
CA GLY A 529 -21.27 9.02 -0.60
C GLY A 529 -22.32 9.39 -1.65
N GLU A 530 -23.58 9.55 -1.26
CA GLU A 530 -24.67 9.98 -2.12
C GLU A 530 -24.42 11.39 -2.66
N ALA A 531 -24.08 12.35 -1.79
CA ALA A 531 -23.79 13.72 -2.20
C ALA A 531 -22.64 13.81 -3.21
N ILE A 532 -21.57 13.05 -2.99
CA ILE A 532 -20.44 13.02 -3.92
C ILE A 532 -20.85 12.38 -5.26
N ILE A 533 -21.39 11.17 -5.26
CA ILE A 533 -21.68 10.45 -6.52
C ILE A 533 -22.76 11.16 -7.33
N ARG A 534 -23.81 11.68 -6.69
CA ARG A 534 -24.82 12.47 -7.40
C ARG A 534 -24.25 13.80 -7.89
N GLY A 535 -23.33 14.41 -7.15
CA GLY A 535 -22.55 15.55 -7.63
C GLY A 535 -21.78 15.23 -8.91
N VAL A 536 -21.09 14.07 -8.95
CA VAL A 536 -20.37 13.59 -10.14
C VAL A 536 -21.32 13.40 -11.31
N ILE A 537 -22.43 12.67 -11.13
CA ILE A 537 -23.44 12.44 -12.18
C ILE A 537 -23.98 13.77 -12.72
N SER A 538 -24.22 14.74 -11.84
CA SER A 538 -24.71 16.08 -12.24
C SER A 538 -23.64 16.91 -12.96
N ALA A 539 -22.35 16.61 -12.75
CA ALA A 539 -21.25 17.27 -13.44
C ALA A 539 -20.94 16.65 -14.81
N GLU A 540 -21.28 15.37 -15.04
CA GLU A 540 -21.01 14.64 -16.30
C GLU A 540 -21.41 15.39 -17.59
N PRO A 541 -22.55 16.10 -17.66
CA PRO A 541 -22.91 16.86 -18.86
C PRO A 541 -21.99 18.05 -19.18
N ASN A 542 -21.18 18.49 -18.22
CA ASN A 542 -20.31 19.66 -18.32
C ASN A 542 -18.84 19.31 -18.00
N PRO A 543 -18.20 18.42 -18.78
CA PRO A 543 -16.88 17.87 -18.45
C PRO A 543 -15.75 18.91 -18.47
N ASP A 544 -15.92 20.02 -19.21
CA ASP A 544 -14.94 21.11 -19.31
C ASP A 544 -14.94 22.04 -18.09
N PHE A 545 -15.84 21.84 -17.14
CA PHE A 545 -15.96 22.66 -15.94
C PHE A 545 -15.45 21.90 -14.72
N THR A 546 -14.64 22.58 -13.89
CA THR A 546 -14.22 22.09 -12.57
C THR A 546 -15.45 21.94 -11.68
N PRO A 547 -15.79 20.72 -11.21
CA PRO A 547 -16.96 20.52 -10.37
C PRO A 547 -16.70 21.04 -8.96
N PHE A 548 -17.59 21.87 -8.43
CA PHE A 548 -17.49 22.41 -7.08
C PHE A 548 -18.78 22.12 -6.29
N LEU A 549 -18.73 21.11 -5.43
CA LEU A 549 -19.81 20.72 -4.54
C LEU A 549 -19.90 21.71 -3.37
N PHE A 550 -20.82 22.68 -3.51
CA PHE A 550 -21.04 23.77 -2.57
C PHE A 550 -21.62 23.29 -1.24
N ASP A 551 -22.54 22.32 -1.30
CA ASP A 551 -23.15 21.72 -0.11
C ASP A 551 -22.29 20.59 0.50
N GLY A 552 -21.14 20.29 -0.10
CA GLY A 552 -20.21 19.28 0.40
C GLY A 552 -19.47 19.78 1.62
N SER A 553 -19.25 18.90 2.61
CA SER A 553 -18.58 19.17 3.88
C SER A 553 -17.05 19.43 3.77
N GLY A 554 -16.64 20.41 2.94
CA GLY A 554 -15.26 20.89 2.83
C GLY A 554 -14.49 20.40 1.60
N THR A 555 -13.16 20.44 1.70
CA THR A 555 -12.24 20.14 0.59
C THR A 555 -12.26 18.67 0.16
N LEU A 556 -12.34 17.72 1.10
CA LEU A 556 -12.24 16.28 0.76
C LEU A 556 -13.41 15.78 -0.11
N PRO A 557 -14.68 16.13 0.15
CA PRO A 557 -15.77 15.81 -0.78
C PRO A 557 -15.54 16.35 -2.20
N ASN A 558 -15.02 17.58 -2.33
CA ASN A 558 -14.69 18.19 -3.61
C ASN A 558 -13.56 17.45 -4.35
N LEU A 559 -12.53 17.03 -3.61
CA LEU A 559 -11.46 16.19 -4.16
C LEU A 559 -11.98 14.83 -4.65
N TRP A 560 -12.92 14.21 -3.94
CA TRP A 560 -13.57 12.98 -4.41
C TRP A 560 -14.44 13.20 -5.65
N VAL A 561 -15.24 14.27 -5.69
CA VAL A 561 -16.03 14.62 -6.89
C VAL A 561 -15.09 14.80 -8.08
N SER A 562 -14.01 15.56 -7.91
CA SER A 562 -13.00 15.78 -8.95
C SER A 562 -12.36 14.47 -9.43
N SER A 563 -11.97 13.57 -8.51
CA SER A 563 -11.36 12.28 -8.85
C SER A 563 -12.30 11.31 -9.56
N LEU A 564 -13.59 11.39 -9.25
CA LEU A 564 -14.63 10.56 -9.86
C LEU A 564 -15.13 11.14 -11.20
N ALA A 565 -15.03 12.45 -11.39
CA ALA A 565 -15.39 13.11 -12.64
C ALA A 565 -14.26 13.05 -13.70
N GLY A 566 -12.99 13.17 -13.28
CA GLY A 566 -11.90 13.32 -14.24
C GLY A 566 -10.49 13.27 -13.64
N VAL A 567 -9.52 13.74 -14.42
CA VAL A 567 -8.13 13.89 -14.00
C VAL A 567 -7.97 15.31 -13.46
N THR A 568 -7.78 15.43 -12.16
CA THR A 568 -7.60 16.73 -11.49
C THR A 568 -6.28 17.37 -11.92
N SER A 569 -6.29 18.63 -12.34
CA SER A 569 -5.06 19.40 -12.59
C SER A 569 -4.46 19.95 -11.30
N VAL A 570 -3.19 20.33 -11.35
CA VAL A 570 -2.52 21.05 -10.25
C VAL A 570 -3.29 22.33 -9.89
N ASP A 571 -3.80 23.06 -10.89
CA ASP A 571 -4.55 24.30 -10.67
C ASP A 571 -5.92 24.04 -10.02
N MET A 572 -6.64 23.01 -10.46
CA MET A 572 -7.88 22.58 -9.79
C MET A 572 -7.62 22.16 -8.34
N HIS A 573 -6.54 21.42 -8.08
CA HIS A 573 -6.17 21.06 -6.72
C HIS A 573 -5.83 22.28 -5.85
N ASN A 574 -5.08 23.25 -6.40
CA ASN A 574 -4.78 24.51 -5.73
C ASN A 574 -6.06 25.31 -5.45
N PHE A 575 -7.03 25.30 -6.37
CA PHE A 575 -8.34 25.91 -6.15
C PHE A 575 -9.05 25.28 -4.94
N TYR A 576 -9.10 23.95 -4.83
CA TYR A 576 -9.78 23.26 -3.73
C TYR A 576 -9.08 23.40 -2.37
N THR A 577 -7.75 23.41 -2.35
CA THR A 577 -6.96 23.51 -1.11
C THR A 577 -7.02 24.89 -0.47
N ASN A 578 -7.28 25.94 -1.27
CA ASN A 578 -7.43 27.31 -0.80
C ASN A 578 -8.90 27.72 -0.56
N LEU A 579 -9.85 26.77 -0.66
CA LEU A 579 -11.24 27.05 -0.30
C LEU A 579 -11.36 27.47 1.18
N PRO A 580 -12.21 28.46 1.51
CA PRO A 580 -12.52 28.78 2.89
C PRO A 580 -13.06 27.56 3.66
N PRO A 581 -12.94 27.51 5.00
CA PRO A 581 -13.53 26.43 5.79
C PRO A 581 -15.05 26.32 5.59
N PHE A 582 -15.56 25.10 5.55
CA PHE A 582 -17.00 24.82 5.55
C PHE A 582 -17.64 25.26 6.89
N PRO A 583 -18.91 25.74 6.93
CA PRO A 583 -19.88 25.85 5.84
C PRO A 583 -19.52 26.92 4.80
N TYR A 584 -19.78 26.62 3.52
CA TYR A 584 -19.56 27.59 2.45
C TYR A 584 -20.69 28.63 2.41
N ASP A 585 -20.28 29.88 2.22
CA ASP A 585 -21.16 31.05 2.24
C ASP A 585 -20.72 32.09 1.18
N GLU A 586 -21.16 33.34 1.34
CA GLU A 586 -20.76 34.45 0.48
C GLU A 586 -19.24 34.67 0.40
N LYS A 587 -18.48 34.38 1.47
CA LYS A 587 -17.02 34.51 1.44
C LYS A 587 -16.40 33.45 0.53
N THR A 588 -16.98 32.26 0.50
CA THR A 588 -16.58 31.22 -0.45
C THR A 588 -16.84 31.68 -1.89
N LEU A 589 -17.98 32.28 -2.17
CA LEU A 589 -18.27 32.82 -3.50
C LEU A 589 -17.34 33.99 -3.88
N ALA A 590 -17.00 34.87 -2.94
CA ALA A 590 -16.01 35.92 -3.16
C ALA A 590 -14.60 35.34 -3.46
N TYR A 591 -14.22 34.26 -2.79
CA TYR A 591 -13.00 33.52 -3.13
C TYR A 591 -13.07 32.92 -4.54
N VAL A 592 -14.21 32.32 -4.91
CA VAL A 592 -14.41 31.77 -6.26
C VAL A 592 -14.27 32.86 -7.33
N GLU A 593 -14.86 34.05 -7.12
CA GLU A 593 -14.66 35.20 -8.02
C GLU A 593 -13.20 35.63 -8.11
N PHE A 594 -12.50 35.66 -6.98
CA PHE A 594 -11.07 35.98 -6.95
C PHE A 594 -10.25 34.95 -7.74
N ALA A 595 -10.51 33.66 -7.56
CA ALA A 595 -9.85 32.59 -8.30
C ALA A 595 -10.10 32.70 -9.82
N LEU A 596 -11.34 32.98 -10.23
CA LEU A 596 -11.71 33.21 -11.63
C LEU A 596 -11.04 34.46 -12.23
N ARG A 597 -10.70 35.47 -11.41
CA ARG A 597 -9.95 36.65 -11.88
C ARG A 597 -8.47 36.35 -12.06
N ILE A 598 -7.88 35.52 -11.19
CA ILE A 598 -6.47 35.12 -11.28
C ILE A 598 -6.26 34.18 -12.46
N ASP A 599 -7.07 33.14 -12.56
CA ASP A 599 -6.96 32.14 -13.62
C ASP A 599 -8.08 32.38 -14.64
N GLN A 600 -7.70 32.90 -15.81
CA GLN A 600 -8.64 33.18 -16.90
C GLN A 600 -9.15 31.92 -17.59
N ASN A 601 -8.49 30.77 -17.42
CA ASN A 601 -8.88 29.49 -17.98
C ASN A 601 -9.78 28.68 -17.04
N LEU A 602 -9.86 29.06 -15.76
CA LEU A 602 -10.71 28.40 -14.78
C LEU A 602 -12.18 28.52 -15.17
N LYS A 603 -12.84 27.36 -15.29
CA LYS A 603 -14.28 27.19 -15.50
C LYS A 603 -14.84 26.37 -14.35
N ILE A 604 -15.93 26.80 -13.73
CA ILE A 604 -16.48 26.19 -12.52
C ILE A 604 -17.95 25.82 -12.71
N ASN A 605 -18.29 24.59 -12.38
CA ASN A 605 -19.68 24.14 -12.23
C ASN A 605 -20.01 24.03 -10.74
N VAL A 606 -20.75 25.01 -10.22
CA VAL A 606 -21.18 25.02 -8.82
C VAL A 606 -22.37 24.09 -8.66
N LEU A 607 -22.14 23.00 -7.93
CA LEU A 607 -23.10 21.94 -7.65
C LEU A 607 -23.73 22.22 -6.28
N SER A 608 -25.05 22.41 -6.24
CA SER A 608 -25.82 22.58 -5.00
C SER A 608 -27.02 21.65 -4.98
N PHE A 609 -27.34 21.09 -3.82
CA PHE A 609 -28.54 20.29 -3.59
C PHE A 609 -29.47 20.87 -2.53
N ARG A 610 -29.03 21.77 -1.64
CA ARG A 610 -29.89 22.37 -0.61
C ARG A 610 -30.63 23.59 -1.10
N GLY A 611 -31.87 23.80 -0.66
CA GLY A 611 -32.69 24.95 -1.08
C GLY A 611 -31.99 26.27 -0.77
N VAL A 612 -31.56 26.43 0.48
CA VAL A 612 -30.86 27.61 1.00
C VAL A 612 -29.57 27.93 0.25
N SER A 613 -28.82 26.90 -0.18
CA SER A 613 -27.60 27.09 -0.96
C SER A 613 -27.91 27.47 -2.39
N GLY A 614 -29.00 26.93 -2.96
CA GLY A 614 -29.51 27.34 -4.27
C GLY A 614 -29.93 28.81 -4.30
N ASP A 615 -30.57 29.30 -3.24
CA ASP A 615 -31.00 30.71 -3.11
C ASP A 615 -29.80 31.68 -3.11
N LEU A 616 -28.63 31.22 -2.66
CA LEU A 616 -27.38 31.98 -2.69
C LEU A 616 -26.64 31.81 -4.03
N VAL A 617 -26.44 30.58 -4.47
CA VAL A 617 -25.59 30.23 -5.63
C VAL A 617 -26.22 30.63 -6.95
N ILE A 618 -27.54 30.45 -7.13
CA ILE A 618 -28.20 30.69 -8.42
C ILE A 618 -28.15 32.18 -8.81
N PRO A 619 -28.52 33.15 -7.94
CA PRO A 619 -28.39 34.56 -8.28
C PRO A 619 -26.95 34.98 -8.52
N TRP A 620 -26.02 34.47 -7.70
CA TRP A 620 -24.59 34.74 -7.86
C TRP A 620 -24.08 34.24 -9.22
N ALA A 621 -24.34 32.98 -9.59
CA ALA A 621 -23.86 32.39 -10.85
C ALA A 621 -24.43 33.12 -12.08
N ARG A 622 -25.67 33.62 -12.01
CA ARG A 622 -26.29 34.44 -13.08
C ARG A 622 -25.60 35.78 -13.29
N SER A 623 -24.90 36.30 -12.29
CA SER A 623 -24.12 37.54 -12.40
C SER A 623 -22.71 37.34 -12.98
N GLN A 624 -22.29 36.08 -13.16
CA GLN A 624 -20.99 35.70 -13.71
C GLN A 624 -21.09 35.40 -15.22
N ASP A 625 -19.93 35.30 -15.88
CA ASP A 625 -19.85 34.85 -17.28
C ASP A 625 -20.29 33.38 -17.41
N PRO A 626 -21.36 33.06 -18.16
CA PRO A 626 -21.88 31.70 -18.28
C PRO A 626 -20.94 30.74 -19.03
N THR A 627 -19.93 31.25 -19.75
CA THR A 627 -18.89 30.43 -20.37
C THR A 627 -17.83 29.95 -19.37
N ARG A 628 -17.83 30.55 -18.16
CA ARG A 628 -16.87 30.30 -17.09
C ARG A 628 -17.52 29.77 -15.82
N VAL A 629 -18.76 30.13 -15.55
CA VAL A 629 -19.49 29.70 -14.34
C VAL A 629 -20.86 29.20 -14.72
N ILE A 630 -21.17 27.99 -14.29
CA ILE A 630 -22.52 27.45 -14.33
C ILE A 630 -22.93 26.98 -12.93
N SER A 631 -24.24 26.95 -12.68
CA SER A 631 -24.81 26.38 -11.46
C SER A 631 -25.68 25.20 -11.84
N THR A 632 -25.40 24.03 -11.28
CA THR A 632 -26.19 22.81 -11.49
C THR A 632 -26.86 22.39 -10.19
N ARG A 633 -28.18 22.17 -10.25
CA ARG A 633 -28.92 21.56 -9.15
C ARG A 633 -28.65 20.06 -9.13
N VAL A 634 -28.06 19.57 -8.06
CA VAL A 634 -27.85 18.13 -7.83
C VAL A 634 -29.14 17.54 -7.27
N PRO A 635 -29.77 16.58 -7.97
CA PRO A 635 -30.93 15.88 -7.43
C PRO A 635 -30.49 15.08 -6.19
N MET A 636 -31.19 15.22 -5.06
CA MET A 636 -30.90 14.50 -3.81
C MET A 636 -32.20 13.99 -3.18
N SER A 637 -32.14 12.82 -2.54
CA SER A 637 -33.28 12.26 -1.81
C SER A 637 -33.47 13.01 -0.49
N THR A 638 -34.69 12.99 0.06
CA THR A 638 -34.94 13.57 1.38
C THR A 638 -34.13 12.81 2.42
N ASN A 639 -33.20 13.49 3.10
CA ASN A 639 -32.32 12.88 4.09
C ASN A 639 -31.83 13.92 5.12
N ALA A 640 -31.04 13.48 6.10
CA ALA A 640 -30.57 14.36 7.18
C ALA A 640 -29.66 15.52 6.73
N MET A 641 -29.05 15.46 5.54
CA MET A 641 -28.28 16.57 4.97
C MET A 641 -29.14 17.56 4.16
N CYS A 642 -30.34 17.15 3.76
CA CYS A 642 -31.26 17.96 2.98
C CYS A 642 -32.71 17.46 3.19
N GLU A 643 -33.34 17.95 4.27
CA GLU A 643 -34.73 17.62 4.59
C GLU A 643 -35.70 18.23 3.57
N GLU A 644 -35.29 19.32 2.92
CA GLU A 644 -36.04 20.00 1.88
C GLU A 644 -35.89 19.38 0.48
N CYS A 645 -35.00 18.40 0.31
CA CYS A 645 -34.78 17.73 -0.97
C CYS A 645 -35.90 16.73 -1.27
N SER A 646 -36.26 16.59 -2.54
CA SER A 646 -37.18 15.56 -3.02
C SER A 646 -36.72 15.08 -4.40
N LEU A 647 -36.40 13.79 -4.51
CA LEU A 647 -35.94 13.13 -5.74
C LEU A 647 -36.98 12.19 -6.30
#